data_AF-A0A0D1CFH9-F1
#
_entry.id   AF-A0A0D1CFH9-F1
#
_cell.length_a   1.000
_cell.length_b   1.000
_cell.length_c   1.000
_cell.angle_alpha   90.00
_cell.angle_beta   90.00
_cell.angle_gamma   90.00
#
_symmetry.space_group_name_H-M   'P 1'
#
loop_
_entity.id
_entity.type
_entity.pdbx_description
1 polymer ?
#
loop_
_entity_poly.entity_id
_entity_poly.type
_entity_poly.pdbx_seq_one_letter_code
_entity_poly.pdbx_strand_id
1 'polypeptide(L)'
;MAPSAVALAPSAVDPTSVDNEALKANAKAHAASDSDTNLCDAPVIDLYSGSAGSLSSTSTDDQLRLDIIAGLQSNQLVIPGKENDPEDNKFAYRKTLPTTILYDEQGLILYDKLTAAPEYYLYNAELQILKDHGSEIALRIFGHPTVTAEQQSAATTGHRNGSKRDRQEAPEDDALPPQRDTTSSPKERWGDNGVGKHNGGVNAEEGLDGDRAVGAGSLVELGAGSLKKTIHLLRALKLLPALASGGPSVHYYALDLDKAELERTLRDLRSQEATNDDQNAWTIHAGKVGINGLWATYDAGLEFIGKGGLRAASTAAGAQEEGQRCLLWLGSSIGNFDRKSAAEFLAKTARESMRAGDTMLISIDRRNKPADVALAYNDPAGLTRDFIINGLDHANRVLGGNAIDSTKFEYFDRYNAREGRHESYYRATEAQTIRVRGSCESIAIEKGELIHMEASYKFGERETLNLFDYAGLRVIQRWSDKTDRYDIWLVEKPCFHFSNSAADPTLAETTSERQASAKIDNGWGGSDLDEAAQRAPLLGLPNLDDWRTVWDAWNCVTLTMIPHDMLHEKPIDLRHICLFYLGHIPAFIDIHVSMHLEQPHTNNRFSAIFERGIDPHMDDVTQCNPHSQVPTKPEDWPTLREILDYQQVVQGRVQRIYEDVGRGDLVMNRRLARMLWMTLEHVNLHLETLLYMLLQSPSTRPPAGFMAPDWASLSKRWQAEYEKVGGSLALEQRFHFEASTVELGHDDDDSQDFDIVATRPTSDVRDLNMQLGQPEFGWDNEHPRRRVETKAFSISALPISNAQYRDFLSATNSTDAPSSWIKSGADGSFSVRTFYGAVDMTVAQHWPVQASGKQLQAYAAWKGGRLPSHAELRKLMDAPPEALVLDLSVPPFDRDMGKAEAETCDIDPSGKQAPPVRGSAVRYVPAEEQSEEDIKWMREALVMAQEALDANEVPVGGVFVRKGEVIARGRNRTNELMNATRHAELEAIDHILSVMPPSAPDFAVAPHSGPEGDNPFKDTTLYVTIEPCIMCGAALRQIGIGRVVFGAGNERFGGNGSVLGLHDDDAIVSSPGYESVGGYLRDEAIMMLRRFYVTENTNAPKPQNKSRRVLKTEIHPPGISMHGPGTSGLDSESAVNTPRRRGSQNPSQGQAAPSANVGFRNWHPVPAALPRYDSDGTLLPGHNGGVWEWTSTPFMAYEGFRPSALYPGYSSDFFDGKHSVVIGGSFATAPTIAGRRTVVNYYQTAYPYIFGGGRVAWDK
;
A
#
# COMPACT_ATOMS: atom_id res chain seq x y z
N MET A 1 -26.34 6.93 -49.48
CA MET A 1 -27.72 7.27 -49.87
C MET A 1 -28.62 6.95 -48.68
N ALA A 2 -29.15 7.96 -48.00
CA ALA A 2 -30.32 7.80 -47.13
C ALA A 2 -31.59 7.83 -48.00
N PRO A 3 -32.69 7.19 -47.57
CA PRO A 3 -33.77 7.91 -46.86
C PRO A 3 -34.35 7.02 -45.71
N SER A 4 -35.13 7.44 -44.71
CA SER A 4 -35.82 8.66 -44.28
C SER A 4 -37.01 8.20 -43.41
N ALA A 5 -37.18 8.77 -42.21
CA ALA A 5 -38.42 9.13 -41.47
C ALA A 5 -39.59 8.11 -41.33
N VAL A 6 -40.40 8.06 -40.26
CA VAL A 6 -41.20 9.12 -39.60
C VAL A 6 -41.66 8.67 -38.19
N ALA A 7 -41.83 9.67 -37.32
CA ALA A 7 -42.20 9.68 -35.90
C ALA A 7 -43.60 9.16 -35.51
N LEU A 8 -43.79 8.88 -34.20
CA LEU A 8 -44.94 9.34 -33.38
C LEU A 8 -44.66 9.18 -31.86
N ALA A 9 -45.31 10.03 -31.08
CA ALA A 9 -45.05 10.47 -29.70
C ALA A 9 -45.49 9.48 -28.57
N PRO A 10 -45.13 9.72 -27.28
CA PRO A 10 -45.27 8.76 -26.19
C PRO A 10 -46.62 8.88 -25.45
N SER A 11 -47.17 7.75 -25.02
CA SER A 11 -48.25 7.69 -24.03
C SER A 11 -47.80 6.93 -22.80
N ALA A 12 -47.89 7.61 -21.64
CA ALA A 12 -47.63 7.07 -20.32
C ALA A 12 -48.61 5.94 -19.94
N VAL A 13 -48.10 4.87 -19.33
CA VAL A 13 -48.87 3.94 -18.48
C VAL A 13 -48.00 3.46 -17.32
N ASP A 14 -48.58 3.53 -16.12
CA ASP A 14 -48.18 3.02 -14.81
C ASP A 14 -47.47 1.65 -14.80
N PRO A 15 -46.42 1.44 -13.98
CA PRO A 15 -45.90 0.13 -13.64
C PRO A 15 -46.46 -0.35 -12.29
N THR A 16 -47.67 -0.91 -12.27
CA THR A 16 -48.11 -1.78 -11.17
C THR A 16 -48.86 -2.99 -11.72
N SER A 17 -48.12 -4.04 -12.08
CA SER A 17 -48.51 -5.46 -11.94
C SER A 17 -47.53 -6.31 -12.76
N VAL A 18 -46.60 -7.00 -12.11
CA VAL A 18 -45.92 -8.14 -12.72
C VAL A 18 -46.45 -9.39 -12.03
N ASP A 19 -47.11 -10.23 -12.84
CA ASP A 19 -47.79 -11.45 -12.43
C ASP A 19 -46.82 -12.48 -11.82
N ASN A 20 -47.16 -12.92 -10.62
CA ASN A 20 -46.38 -13.80 -9.75
C ASN A 20 -46.65 -15.31 -10.00
N GLU A 21 -47.14 -15.69 -11.17
CA GLU A 21 -47.57 -17.08 -11.44
C GLU A 21 -46.62 -17.92 -12.30
N ALA A 22 -45.63 -17.33 -12.98
CA ALA A 22 -44.68 -18.11 -13.79
C ALA A 22 -43.53 -18.77 -12.99
N LEU A 23 -43.34 -18.41 -11.71
CA LEU A 23 -42.23 -18.91 -10.86
C LEU A 23 -42.63 -20.05 -9.92
N LYS A 24 -43.92 -20.46 -9.88
CA LYS A 24 -44.39 -21.53 -8.99
C LYS A 24 -44.35 -22.94 -9.60
N ALA A 25 -44.05 -23.07 -10.90
CA ALA A 25 -44.16 -24.36 -11.60
C ALA A 25 -42.93 -25.28 -11.47
N ASN A 26 -41.75 -24.78 -11.08
CA ASN A 26 -40.54 -25.60 -10.97
C ASN A 26 -40.13 -25.98 -9.53
N ALA A 27 -40.86 -25.52 -8.50
CA ALA A 27 -40.51 -25.76 -7.10
C ALA A 27 -41.38 -26.85 -6.42
N LYS A 28 -42.17 -27.62 -7.18
CA LYS A 28 -43.20 -28.52 -6.61
C LYS A 28 -43.22 -29.96 -7.16
N ALA A 29 -42.12 -30.44 -7.71
CA ALA A 29 -41.91 -31.86 -7.95
C ALA A 29 -40.70 -32.31 -7.12
N HIS A 30 -40.96 -32.85 -5.93
CA HIS A 30 -40.17 -33.88 -5.21
C HIS A 30 -40.61 -33.90 -3.74
N ALA A 31 -41.83 -34.38 -3.48
CA ALA A 31 -42.19 -34.91 -2.18
C ALA A 31 -43.21 -36.06 -2.34
N ALA A 32 -42.74 -37.27 -1.98
CA ALA A 32 -43.45 -38.51 -1.67
C ALA A 32 -44.19 -39.26 -2.81
N SER A 33 -43.51 -40.24 -3.42
CA SER A 33 -43.63 -41.68 -3.11
C SER A 33 -42.98 -42.53 -4.22
N ASP A 34 -41.88 -43.22 -3.92
CA ASP A 34 -41.69 -44.62 -4.31
C ASP A 34 -40.37 -45.18 -3.74
N SER A 35 -40.46 -46.44 -3.35
CA SER A 35 -39.45 -47.29 -2.73
C SER A 35 -38.23 -47.53 -3.62
N ASP A 36 -37.05 -47.59 -2.98
CA ASP A 36 -35.78 -48.11 -3.48
C ASP A 36 -35.39 -47.70 -4.90
N THR A 37 -34.64 -46.58 -5.04
CA THR A 37 -33.51 -46.44 -5.99
C THR A 37 -32.75 -45.10 -5.84
N ASN A 38 -31.42 -45.23 -5.73
CA ASN A 38 -30.34 -44.32 -6.18
C ASN A 38 -30.00 -43.03 -5.39
N LEU A 39 -29.02 -43.18 -4.49
CA LEU A 39 -28.23 -42.15 -3.80
C LEU A 39 -26.91 -41.82 -4.55
N CYS A 40 -26.91 -41.69 -5.89
CA CYS A 40 -25.66 -41.62 -6.68
C CYS A 40 -25.21 -40.23 -7.17
N ASP A 41 -26.10 -39.24 -7.28
CA ASP A 41 -25.80 -38.01 -8.02
C ASP A 41 -25.35 -36.87 -7.09
N ALA A 42 -24.22 -36.23 -7.43
CA ALA A 42 -23.66 -35.10 -6.70
C ALA A 42 -24.51 -33.83 -6.88
N PRO A 43 -24.62 -32.96 -5.85
CA PRO A 43 -25.46 -31.76 -5.87
C PRO A 43 -24.78 -30.65 -6.68
N VAL A 44 -24.83 -30.78 -8.00
CA VAL A 44 -24.25 -29.82 -8.95
C VAL A 44 -25.36 -28.98 -9.58
N ILE A 45 -25.27 -27.67 -9.42
CA ILE A 45 -26.15 -26.69 -10.06
C ILE A 45 -25.60 -26.38 -11.45
N ASP A 46 -26.40 -26.62 -12.47
CA ASP A 46 -26.09 -26.27 -13.86
C ASP A 46 -26.57 -24.84 -14.15
N LEU A 47 -25.62 -23.92 -14.38
CA LEU A 47 -25.91 -22.53 -14.72
C LEU A 47 -25.82 -22.25 -16.23
N TYR A 48 -25.40 -23.23 -17.04
CA TYR A 48 -25.36 -23.10 -18.50
C TYR A 48 -26.74 -23.30 -19.14
N SER A 49 -27.59 -24.15 -18.58
CA SER A 49 -28.92 -24.46 -19.15
C SER A 49 -30.00 -23.39 -18.93
N GLY A 50 -29.81 -22.47 -17.97
CA GLY A 50 -30.75 -21.37 -17.66
C GLY A 50 -30.56 -20.09 -18.47
N SER A 51 -29.47 -19.98 -19.24
CA SER A 51 -29.10 -18.82 -20.06
C SER A 51 -29.41 -19.05 -21.55
N ALA A 52 -30.56 -19.67 -21.83
CA ALA A 52 -31.03 -20.08 -23.16
C ALA A 52 -31.24 -18.94 -24.19
N GLY A 53 -30.78 -17.71 -23.89
CA GLY A 53 -30.74 -16.59 -24.82
C GLY A 53 -29.35 -16.21 -25.35
N SER A 54 -28.24 -16.77 -24.85
CA SER A 54 -26.89 -16.29 -25.22
C SER A 54 -25.83 -17.34 -25.58
N LEU A 55 -26.11 -18.64 -25.45
CA LEU A 55 -25.17 -19.67 -25.93
C LEU A 55 -25.73 -20.29 -27.20
N SER A 56 -25.12 -19.95 -28.33
CA SER A 56 -25.28 -20.70 -29.58
C SER A 56 -24.91 -22.16 -29.34
N SER A 57 -25.46 -23.05 -30.17
CA SER A 57 -25.34 -24.51 -30.13
C SER A 57 -23.93 -25.08 -30.36
N THR A 58 -22.88 -24.43 -29.87
CA THR A 58 -21.46 -24.79 -30.03
C THR A 58 -20.95 -25.44 -28.74
N SER A 59 -20.34 -26.62 -28.85
CA SER A 59 -19.77 -27.33 -27.70
C SER A 59 -18.57 -26.56 -27.12
N THR A 60 -18.19 -26.82 -25.86
CA THR A 60 -16.98 -26.24 -25.22
C THR A 60 -15.72 -26.47 -26.06
N ASP A 61 -15.63 -27.62 -26.71
CA ASP A 61 -14.53 -27.96 -27.63
C ASP A 61 -14.55 -27.12 -28.90
N ASP A 62 -15.74 -26.74 -29.40
CA ASP A 62 -15.86 -25.85 -30.56
C ASP A 62 -15.40 -24.42 -30.21
N GLN A 63 -15.68 -23.94 -29.00
CA GLN A 63 -15.20 -22.63 -28.55
C GLN A 63 -13.67 -22.64 -28.38
N LEU A 64 -13.12 -23.65 -27.68
CA LEU A 64 -11.68 -23.82 -27.53
C LEU A 64 -10.97 -23.91 -28.90
N ARG A 65 -11.57 -24.61 -29.85
CA ARG A 65 -11.11 -24.69 -31.24
C ARG A 65 -11.05 -23.31 -31.89
N LEU A 66 -12.10 -22.49 -31.76
CA LEU A 66 -12.14 -21.14 -32.31
C LEU A 66 -11.05 -20.25 -31.70
N ASP A 67 -10.85 -20.34 -30.38
CA ASP A 67 -9.85 -19.55 -29.66
C ASP A 67 -8.42 -19.91 -30.08
N ILE A 68 -8.13 -21.20 -30.26
CA ILE A 68 -6.84 -21.68 -30.79
C ILE A 68 -6.60 -21.13 -32.20
N ILE A 69 -7.61 -21.20 -33.09
CA ILE A 69 -7.48 -20.69 -34.47
C ILE A 69 -7.23 -19.18 -34.47
N ALA A 70 -8.02 -18.43 -33.70
CA ALA A 70 -7.88 -16.97 -33.60
C ALA A 70 -6.50 -16.57 -33.06
N GLY A 71 -6.02 -17.23 -32.02
CA GLY A 71 -4.70 -16.98 -31.43
C GLY A 71 -3.54 -17.28 -32.38
N LEU A 72 -3.64 -18.34 -33.20
CA LEU A 72 -2.64 -18.69 -34.20
C LEU A 72 -2.70 -17.82 -35.46
N GLN A 73 -3.85 -17.23 -35.79
CA GLN A 73 -4.02 -16.30 -36.93
C GLN A 73 -3.65 -14.86 -36.60
N SER A 74 -3.44 -14.53 -35.31
CA SER A 74 -3.03 -13.20 -34.90
C SER A 74 -1.71 -12.78 -35.56
N ASN A 75 -1.71 -11.57 -36.11
CA ASN A 75 -0.54 -10.92 -36.72
C ASN A 75 -0.05 -9.72 -35.90
N GLN A 76 -0.73 -9.38 -34.80
CA GLN A 76 -0.37 -8.26 -33.95
C GLN A 76 0.89 -8.61 -33.17
N LEU A 77 1.99 -7.87 -33.41
CA LEU A 77 3.22 -8.03 -32.63
C LEU A 77 3.00 -7.50 -31.21
N VAL A 78 3.31 -8.32 -30.22
CA VAL A 78 3.25 -8.00 -28.80
C VAL A 78 4.66 -8.08 -28.22
N ILE A 79 5.12 -6.99 -27.59
CA ILE A 79 6.41 -6.95 -26.89
C ILE A 79 6.16 -7.04 -25.37
N PRO A 80 6.60 -8.12 -24.70
CA PRO A 80 6.42 -8.31 -23.26
C PRO A 80 7.39 -7.42 -22.46
N GLY A 81 6.95 -6.23 -22.06
CA GLY A 81 7.79 -5.24 -21.35
C GLY A 81 7.87 -3.90 -22.07
N LYS A 82 9.07 -3.48 -22.54
CA LYS A 82 9.27 -2.18 -23.23
C LYS A 82 9.58 -2.36 -24.72
N GLU A 83 8.93 -1.57 -25.56
CA GLU A 83 9.14 -1.56 -27.02
C GLU A 83 10.61 -1.33 -27.45
N ASN A 84 11.35 -0.51 -26.68
CA ASN A 84 12.74 -0.15 -27.00
C ASN A 84 13.79 -0.98 -26.26
N ASP A 85 13.40 -2.03 -25.52
CA ASP A 85 14.34 -2.91 -24.82
C ASP A 85 14.77 -4.08 -25.72
N PRO A 86 16.06 -4.24 -26.05
CA PRO A 86 16.53 -5.34 -26.88
C PRO A 86 16.24 -6.73 -26.30
N GLU A 87 16.21 -6.89 -24.97
CA GLU A 87 15.87 -8.17 -24.36
C GLU A 87 14.38 -8.47 -24.52
N ASP A 88 13.48 -7.51 -24.26
CA ASP A 88 12.04 -7.72 -24.46
C ASP A 88 11.66 -7.98 -25.92
N ASN A 89 12.36 -7.35 -26.86
CA ASN A 89 12.18 -7.61 -28.28
C ASN A 89 12.51 -9.06 -28.68
N LYS A 90 13.44 -9.74 -27.97
CA LYS A 90 13.73 -11.17 -28.23
C LYS A 90 12.58 -12.08 -27.84
N PHE A 91 11.71 -11.63 -26.93
CA PHE A 91 10.54 -12.36 -26.46
C PHE A 91 9.25 -11.88 -27.11
N ALA A 92 9.34 -11.04 -28.15
CA ALA A 92 8.17 -10.58 -28.88
C ALA A 92 7.47 -11.74 -29.60
N TYR A 93 6.15 -11.72 -29.56
CA TYR A 93 5.30 -12.78 -30.12
C TYR A 93 4.14 -12.17 -30.90
N ARG A 94 3.59 -12.92 -31.85
CA ARG A 94 2.36 -12.53 -32.58
C ARG A 94 1.18 -13.43 -32.26
N LYS A 95 1.49 -14.68 -31.93
CA LYS A 95 0.55 -15.77 -31.78
C LYS A 95 0.45 -16.16 -30.32
N THR A 96 -0.73 -16.58 -29.92
CA THR A 96 -1.05 -17.02 -28.56
C THR A 96 -1.79 -18.34 -28.61
N LEU A 97 -1.65 -19.14 -27.57
CA LEU A 97 -2.51 -20.29 -27.33
C LEU A 97 -3.19 -20.17 -25.96
N PRO A 98 -4.47 -20.54 -25.83
CA PRO A 98 -5.17 -20.42 -24.55
C PRO A 98 -4.64 -21.46 -23.54
N THR A 99 -4.46 -21.05 -22.28
CA THR A 99 -3.91 -21.91 -21.21
C THR A 99 -4.78 -23.12 -20.90
N THR A 100 -6.07 -23.09 -21.26
CA THR A 100 -7.00 -24.23 -21.12
C THR A 100 -6.52 -25.48 -21.87
N ILE A 101 -5.66 -25.36 -22.89
CA ILE A 101 -5.09 -26.53 -23.57
C ILE A 101 -4.15 -27.34 -22.68
N LEU A 102 -3.62 -26.76 -21.60
CA LEU A 102 -2.71 -27.46 -20.69
C LEU A 102 -3.42 -28.49 -19.81
N TYR A 103 -4.75 -28.39 -19.64
CA TYR A 103 -5.48 -29.08 -18.59
C TYR A 103 -6.38 -30.21 -19.12
N ASP A 104 -5.93 -30.92 -20.15
CA ASP A 104 -6.55 -32.21 -20.49
C ASP A 104 -6.16 -33.31 -19.48
N GLU A 105 -6.70 -34.51 -19.63
CA GLU A 105 -6.44 -35.63 -18.71
C GLU A 105 -4.94 -35.88 -18.49
N GLN A 106 -4.15 -35.89 -19.57
CA GLN A 106 -2.70 -36.09 -19.49
C GLN A 106 -1.99 -34.88 -18.86
N GLY A 107 -2.43 -33.67 -19.19
CA GLY A 107 -1.93 -32.43 -18.61
C GLY A 107 -2.15 -32.34 -17.11
N LEU A 108 -3.33 -32.73 -16.62
CA LEU A 108 -3.64 -32.81 -15.19
C LEU A 108 -2.73 -33.79 -14.45
N ILE A 109 -2.42 -34.96 -15.05
CA ILE A 109 -1.46 -35.93 -14.48
C ILE A 109 -0.05 -35.32 -14.38
N LEU A 110 0.38 -34.56 -15.39
CA LEU A 110 1.68 -33.89 -15.39
C LEU A 110 1.72 -32.76 -14.35
N TYR A 111 0.65 -31.97 -14.26
CA TYR A 111 0.51 -30.91 -13.26
C TYR A 111 0.51 -31.46 -11.83
N ASP A 112 -0.13 -32.60 -11.59
CA ASP A 112 -0.10 -33.29 -10.30
C ASP A 112 1.33 -33.73 -9.91
N LYS A 113 2.16 -34.14 -10.89
CA LYS A 113 3.57 -34.44 -10.64
C LYS A 113 4.38 -33.17 -10.37
N LEU A 114 4.13 -32.11 -11.14
CA LEU A 114 4.79 -30.81 -10.98
C LEU A 114 4.53 -30.24 -9.59
N THR A 115 3.29 -30.25 -9.11
CA THR A 115 2.92 -29.75 -7.77
C THR A 115 3.54 -30.55 -6.62
N ALA A 116 3.96 -31.80 -6.87
CA ALA A 116 4.70 -32.62 -5.91
C ALA A 116 6.23 -32.38 -5.95
N ALA A 117 6.74 -31.68 -6.97
CA ALA A 117 8.16 -31.38 -7.11
C ALA A 117 8.61 -30.31 -6.08
N PRO A 118 9.78 -30.48 -5.44
CA PRO A 118 10.28 -29.51 -4.47
C PRO A 118 10.63 -28.15 -5.09
N GLU A 119 10.98 -28.13 -6.37
CA GLU A 119 11.28 -26.91 -7.14
C GLU A 119 10.06 -26.01 -7.31
N TYR A 120 8.86 -26.58 -7.51
CA TYR A 120 7.61 -25.84 -7.65
C TYR A 120 7.06 -25.42 -6.28
N TYR A 121 7.70 -24.42 -5.66
CA TYR A 121 7.45 -24.05 -4.28
C TYR A 121 6.02 -23.55 -4.01
N LEU A 122 5.31 -23.00 -5.00
CA LEU A 122 4.02 -22.33 -4.85
C LEU A 122 3.00 -23.23 -4.15
N TYR A 123 2.86 -24.47 -4.62
CA TYR A 123 1.91 -25.43 -4.08
C TYR A 123 2.19 -25.75 -2.61
N ASN A 124 3.46 -26.02 -2.28
CA ASN A 124 3.87 -26.39 -0.94
C ASN A 124 3.83 -25.21 0.05
N ALA A 125 4.14 -23.99 -0.42
CA ALA A 125 4.05 -22.78 0.39
C ALA A 125 2.60 -22.49 0.80
N GLU A 126 1.67 -22.49 -0.17
CA GLU A 126 0.24 -22.31 0.12
C GLU A 126 -0.31 -23.43 1.01
N LEU A 127 0.04 -24.69 0.72
CA LEU A 127 -0.37 -25.83 1.53
C LEU A 127 0.15 -25.76 2.96
N GLN A 128 1.37 -25.26 3.17
CA GLN A 128 1.94 -25.05 4.50
C GLN A 128 1.14 -24.01 5.28
N ILE A 129 0.77 -22.89 4.66
CA ILE A 129 -0.06 -21.86 5.30
C ILE A 129 -1.43 -22.44 5.68
N LEU A 130 -2.09 -23.16 4.78
CA LEU A 130 -3.39 -23.80 5.06
C LEU A 130 -3.31 -24.86 6.16
N LYS A 131 -2.18 -25.55 6.31
CA LYS A 131 -1.94 -26.51 7.41
C LYS A 131 -1.69 -25.81 8.74
N ASP A 132 -0.82 -24.79 8.74
CA ASP A 132 -0.39 -24.10 9.96
C ASP A 132 -1.49 -23.17 10.50
N HIS A 133 -2.25 -22.55 9.60
CA HIS A 133 -3.25 -21.51 9.92
C HIS A 133 -4.68 -21.89 9.54
N GLY A 134 -4.96 -23.09 9.00
CA GLY A 134 -6.31 -23.46 8.54
C GLY A 134 -7.42 -23.30 9.59
N SER A 135 -7.14 -23.66 10.85
CA SER A 135 -8.06 -23.47 11.99
C SER A 135 -8.35 -21.98 12.24
N GLU A 136 -7.33 -21.15 12.11
CA GLU A 136 -7.42 -19.71 12.28
C GLU A 136 -8.25 -19.10 11.14
N ILE A 137 -7.87 -19.40 9.90
CA ILE A 137 -8.54 -18.94 8.68
C ILE A 137 -10.02 -19.35 8.70
N ALA A 138 -10.36 -20.60 9.03
CA ALA A 138 -11.74 -21.10 9.06
C ALA A 138 -12.65 -20.33 10.01
N LEU A 139 -12.14 -19.89 11.16
CA LEU A 139 -12.88 -19.05 12.10
C LEU A 139 -12.98 -17.61 11.58
N ARG A 140 -11.86 -17.06 11.10
CA ARG A 140 -11.74 -15.66 10.69
C ARG A 140 -12.54 -15.30 9.45
N ILE A 141 -12.66 -16.19 8.45
CA ILE A 141 -13.45 -15.91 7.24
C ILE A 141 -14.93 -15.61 7.53
N PHE A 142 -15.44 -16.10 8.68
CA PHE A 142 -16.80 -15.84 9.17
C PHE A 142 -16.82 -14.94 10.44
N GLY A 143 -15.74 -14.19 10.69
CA GLY A 143 -15.68 -13.21 11.77
C GLY A 143 -15.53 -13.77 13.18
N HIS A 144 -15.44 -15.08 13.38
CA HIS A 144 -15.28 -15.66 14.72
C HIS A 144 -13.91 -15.38 15.33
N PRO A 145 -13.81 -15.20 16.66
CA PRO A 145 -12.54 -15.03 17.35
C PRO A 145 -11.71 -16.31 17.29
N THR A 146 -10.37 -16.18 17.26
CA THR A 146 -9.50 -17.35 17.33
C THR A 146 -9.20 -17.66 18.79
N VAL A 147 -9.45 -18.92 19.18
CA VAL A 147 -9.33 -19.35 20.57
C VAL A 147 -7.85 -19.60 20.88
N THR A 148 -7.32 -19.02 21.96
CA THR A 148 -5.98 -19.41 22.47
C THR A 148 -6.04 -20.86 22.97
N ALA A 149 -4.99 -21.64 22.71
CA ALA A 149 -4.93 -23.07 23.04
C ALA A 149 -5.30 -23.43 24.50
N GLU A 150 -5.23 -22.47 25.41
CA GLU A 150 -5.56 -22.59 26.83
C GLU A 150 -7.07 -22.67 27.14
N GLN A 151 -7.94 -22.14 26.27
CA GLN A 151 -9.39 -22.19 26.49
C GLN A 151 -10.05 -23.49 26.01
N GLN A 152 -9.36 -24.27 25.17
CA GLN A 152 -9.88 -25.56 24.67
C GLN A 152 -9.95 -26.64 25.75
N SER A 153 -9.06 -26.63 26.77
CA SER A 153 -9.10 -27.61 27.86
C SER A 153 -10.24 -27.41 28.86
N ALA A 154 -10.79 -26.20 28.94
CA ALA A 154 -11.93 -25.89 29.83
C ALA A 154 -13.28 -26.26 29.19
N ALA A 155 -13.42 -26.10 27.87
CA ALA A 155 -14.67 -26.39 27.16
C ALA A 155 -14.96 -27.90 27.03
N THR A 156 -13.95 -28.77 27.05
CA THR A 156 -14.14 -30.23 26.92
C THR A 156 -14.40 -30.96 28.23
N THR A 157 -14.22 -30.31 29.39
CA THR A 157 -14.37 -30.95 30.71
C THR A 157 -15.68 -30.62 31.44
N GLY A 158 -16.51 -29.72 30.90
CA GLY A 158 -17.76 -29.26 31.53
C GLY A 158 -19.01 -30.12 31.32
N HIS A 159 -18.91 -31.28 30.65
CA HIS A 159 -20.06 -32.16 30.42
C HIS A 159 -19.74 -33.62 30.73
N ARG A 160 -19.80 -34.00 32.02
CA ARG A 160 -20.32 -35.31 32.46
C ARG A 160 -20.52 -35.41 33.98
N ASN A 161 -21.77 -35.72 34.34
CA ASN A 161 -22.30 -36.40 35.54
C ASN A 161 -22.40 -35.68 36.89
N GLY A 162 -23.64 -35.61 37.42
CA GLY A 162 -23.89 -35.43 38.85
C GLY A 162 -25.33 -35.12 39.28
N SER A 163 -26.20 -36.14 39.31
CA SER A 163 -27.46 -36.33 40.04
C SER A 163 -28.18 -35.19 40.81
N LYS A 164 -29.51 -35.12 40.60
CA LYS A 164 -30.53 -34.58 41.51
C LYS A 164 -30.28 -34.94 42.99
N ARG A 165 -30.41 -33.97 43.92
CA ARG A 165 -30.97 -34.15 45.27
C ARG A 165 -31.41 -32.83 45.92
N ASP A 166 -32.51 -32.94 46.66
CA ASP A 166 -33.35 -31.94 47.34
C ASP A 166 -32.76 -31.21 48.55
N ARG A 167 -33.41 -30.07 48.89
CA ARG A 167 -33.48 -29.31 50.18
C ARG A 167 -32.22 -28.49 50.56
N GLN A 168 -32.29 -27.27 51.10
CA GLN A 168 -33.29 -26.64 51.97
C GLN A 168 -33.06 -25.10 52.01
N GLU A 169 -34.14 -24.32 52.14
CA GLU A 169 -34.19 -22.86 52.32
C GLU A 169 -33.51 -22.37 53.62
N ALA A 170 -32.91 -21.17 53.61
CA ALA A 170 -33.22 -19.98 54.44
C ALA A 170 -32.23 -18.80 54.11
N PRO A 171 -32.49 -17.54 54.48
CA PRO A 171 -32.87 -16.46 53.54
C PRO A 171 -31.87 -15.27 53.50
N GLU A 172 -31.94 -14.42 52.47
CA GLU A 172 -31.74 -12.96 52.61
C GLU A 172 -32.01 -12.18 51.30
N ASP A 173 -32.98 -11.26 51.42
CA ASP A 173 -33.25 -9.99 50.70
C ASP A 173 -33.18 -9.90 49.16
N ASP A 174 -34.36 -10.07 48.56
CA ASP A 174 -34.79 -9.42 47.32
C ASP A 174 -35.35 -8.01 47.61
N ALA A 175 -34.87 -7.02 46.86
CA ALA A 175 -35.72 -5.94 46.36
C ALA A 175 -35.25 -5.52 44.96
N LEU A 176 -36.07 -5.91 43.99
CA LEU A 176 -35.99 -5.68 42.54
C LEU A 176 -36.37 -4.21 42.15
N PRO A 177 -36.71 -3.92 40.86
CA PRO A 177 -36.01 -3.03 39.94
C PRO A 177 -36.71 -1.64 39.79
N PRO A 178 -36.20 -0.68 39.00
CA PRO A 178 -37.03 0.46 38.62
C PRO A 178 -38.05 0.04 37.56
N GLN A 179 -39.32 0.22 37.90
CA GLN A 179 -40.46 0.16 37.00
C GLN A 179 -40.35 1.21 35.88
N ARG A 180 -40.69 0.80 34.65
CA ARG A 180 -41.00 1.71 33.55
C ARG A 180 -42.34 2.40 33.85
N ASP A 181 -42.29 3.70 34.11
CA ASP A 181 -43.50 4.54 34.14
C ASP A 181 -44.08 4.66 32.73
N THR A 182 -45.28 4.09 32.56
CA THR A 182 -46.10 4.22 31.36
C THR A 182 -46.90 5.51 31.40
N THR A 183 -46.28 6.65 31.07
CA THR A 183 -46.99 7.85 30.57
C THR A 183 -46.02 8.80 29.83
N SER A 184 -45.83 8.61 28.52
CA SER A 184 -45.53 9.69 27.56
C SER A 184 -45.51 9.14 26.14
N SER A 185 -45.90 10.00 25.18
CA SER A 185 -45.99 9.88 23.71
C SER A 185 -45.32 8.69 23.00
N PRO A 186 -45.86 8.23 21.84
CA PRO A 186 -45.25 7.15 21.06
C PRO A 186 -43.88 7.63 20.54
N LYS A 187 -42.80 7.27 21.23
CA LYS A 187 -41.43 7.38 20.72
C LYS A 187 -41.21 6.20 19.79
N GLU A 188 -40.83 6.50 18.56
CA GLU A 188 -40.38 5.54 17.53
C GLU A 188 -39.41 4.54 18.15
N ARG A 189 -39.57 3.25 17.81
CA ARG A 189 -38.66 2.20 18.28
C ARG A 189 -37.56 2.00 17.22
N TRP A 190 -36.36 1.64 17.66
CA TRP A 190 -35.32 1.17 16.75
C TRP A 190 -35.89 0.01 15.91
N GLY A 191 -35.65 0.03 14.59
CA GLY A 191 -36.28 -0.89 13.64
C GLY A 191 -37.53 -0.37 12.90
N ASP A 192 -38.04 0.84 13.19
CA ASP A 192 -39.05 1.46 12.33
C ASP A 192 -38.48 1.70 10.92
N ASN A 193 -39.23 1.27 9.89
CA ASN A 193 -38.88 1.34 8.46
C ASN A 193 -38.34 2.72 8.00
N GLY A 194 -38.64 3.78 8.75
CA GLY A 194 -38.18 5.14 8.49
C GLY A 194 -36.66 5.31 8.56
N VAL A 195 -35.98 4.79 9.58
CA VAL A 195 -34.52 4.99 9.75
C VAL A 195 -33.74 4.10 8.78
N GLY A 196 -34.17 2.85 8.58
CA GLY A 196 -33.55 1.91 7.64
C GLY A 196 -33.54 2.41 6.18
N LYS A 197 -34.47 3.29 5.79
CA LYS A 197 -34.45 3.96 4.48
C LYS A 197 -33.18 4.78 4.25
N HIS A 198 -32.61 5.38 5.30
CA HIS A 198 -31.54 6.37 5.20
C HIS A 198 -30.13 5.77 5.14
N ASN A 199 -29.96 4.51 5.56
CA ASN A 199 -28.67 3.82 5.52
C ASN A 199 -28.71 2.52 4.70
N GLY A 200 -29.61 2.43 3.71
CA GLY A 200 -29.68 1.28 2.82
C GLY A 200 -30.04 -0.04 3.50
N GLY A 201 -30.72 -0.01 4.65
CA GLY A 201 -31.17 -1.20 5.37
C GLY A 201 -30.15 -1.83 6.31
N VAL A 202 -29.03 -1.16 6.61
CA VAL A 202 -27.95 -1.70 7.47
C VAL A 202 -28.37 -1.87 8.95
N ASN A 203 -29.50 -1.30 9.37
CA ASN A 203 -29.99 -1.27 10.76
C ASN A 203 -30.85 -2.46 11.22
N ALA A 204 -30.92 -3.57 10.49
CA ALA A 204 -31.64 -4.75 10.97
C ALA A 204 -31.11 -5.15 12.36
N GLU A 205 -31.98 -5.21 13.37
CA GLU A 205 -31.63 -5.33 14.80
C GLU A 205 -30.78 -6.58 15.14
N GLU A 206 -30.65 -7.53 14.22
CA GLU A 206 -30.03 -8.85 14.47
C GLU A 206 -28.53 -8.94 14.10
N GLY A 207 -27.84 -7.82 13.83
CA GLY A 207 -26.46 -7.82 13.33
C GLY A 207 -25.44 -6.94 14.06
N LEU A 208 -25.72 -6.49 15.28
CA LEU A 208 -24.91 -5.50 16.00
C LEU A 208 -23.86 -6.09 16.95
N ASP A 209 -23.98 -7.37 17.28
CA ASP A 209 -22.91 -8.10 17.96
C ASP A 209 -22.04 -8.77 16.89
N GLY A 210 -20.80 -9.17 17.22
CA GLY A 210 -19.90 -9.94 16.34
C GLY A 210 -20.44 -11.32 15.89
N ASP A 211 -21.75 -11.52 15.98
CA ASP A 211 -22.58 -12.67 15.71
C ASP A 211 -23.26 -12.59 14.33
N ARG A 212 -22.71 -11.85 13.35
CA ARG A 212 -23.14 -11.97 11.94
C ARG A 212 -22.94 -13.39 11.36
N ALA A 213 -22.27 -14.27 12.09
CA ALA A 213 -22.24 -15.70 11.85
C ALA A 213 -23.50 -16.46 12.35
N VAL A 214 -24.51 -15.77 12.88
CA VAL A 214 -25.80 -16.37 13.26
C VAL A 214 -26.63 -16.58 11.99
N GLY A 215 -26.25 -17.61 11.24
CA GLY A 215 -26.86 -18.04 9.99
C GLY A 215 -25.93 -19.00 9.25
N ALA A 216 -26.48 -19.84 8.36
CA ALA A 216 -25.65 -20.72 7.55
C ALA A 216 -24.77 -19.88 6.61
N GLY A 217 -23.45 -19.92 6.82
CA GLY A 217 -22.48 -19.22 5.96
C GLY A 217 -22.35 -19.89 4.58
N SER A 218 -21.78 -19.18 3.62
CA SER A 218 -21.45 -19.74 2.30
C SER A 218 -19.97 -19.57 1.98
N LEU A 219 -19.32 -20.63 1.52
CA LEU A 219 -17.93 -20.64 1.10
C LEU A 219 -17.87 -21.05 -0.36
N VAL A 220 -17.45 -20.16 -1.26
CA VAL A 220 -17.41 -20.43 -2.71
C VAL A 220 -15.98 -20.45 -3.19
N GLU A 221 -15.51 -21.57 -3.74
CA GLU A 221 -14.18 -21.65 -4.36
C GLU A 221 -14.25 -21.41 -5.87
N LEU A 222 -13.53 -20.39 -6.34
CA LEU A 222 -13.39 -20.06 -7.76
C LEU A 222 -12.27 -20.91 -8.38
N GLY A 223 -12.66 -21.96 -9.12
CA GLY A 223 -11.72 -22.90 -9.72
C GLY A 223 -11.25 -23.95 -8.72
N ALA A 224 -12.17 -24.80 -8.29
CA ALA A 224 -11.96 -25.77 -7.22
C ALA A 224 -10.90 -26.85 -7.53
N GLY A 225 -10.75 -27.24 -8.81
CA GLY A 225 -9.78 -28.25 -9.21
C GLY A 225 -9.92 -29.54 -8.37
N SER A 226 -8.80 -30.08 -7.88
CA SER A 226 -8.77 -31.37 -7.15
C SER A 226 -9.07 -31.29 -5.64
N LEU A 227 -9.35 -30.11 -5.08
CA LEU A 227 -9.61 -29.84 -3.65
C LEU A 227 -8.52 -30.31 -2.65
N LYS A 228 -7.38 -30.83 -3.10
CA LYS A 228 -6.30 -31.37 -2.25
C LYS A 228 -5.76 -30.36 -1.23
N LYS A 229 -5.81 -29.07 -1.55
CA LYS A 229 -5.43 -27.96 -0.65
C LYS A 229 -6.61 -27.53 0.21
N THR A 230 -7.75 -27.27 -0.44
CA THR A 230 -8.99 -26.79 0.18
C THR A 230 -9.46 -27.70 1.31
N ILE A 231 -9.24 -29.01 1.22
CA ILE A 231 -9.58 -29.97 2.27
C ILE A 231 -9.02 -29.60 3.65
N HIS A 232 -7.85 -28.97 3.73
CA HIS A 232 -7.27 -28.54 5.00
C HIS A 232 -8.09 -27.43 5.66
N LEU A 233 -8.64 -26.52 4.84
CA LEU A 233 -9.57 -25.50 5.30
C LEU A 233 -10.95 -26.11 5.63
N LEU A 234 -11.49 -26.99 4.76
CA LEU A 234 -12.80 -27.62 5.00
C LEU A 234 -12.84 -28.41 6.30
N ARG A 235 -11.77 -29.16 6.61
CA ARG A 235 -11.61 -29.88 7.89
C ARG A 235 -11.59 -28.95 9.10
N ALA A 236 -11.12 -27.72 8.93
CA ALA A 236 -11.11 -26.72 9.98
C ALA A 236 -12.47 -26.04 10.18
N LEU A 237 -13.34 -26.01 9.17
CA LEU A 237 -14.71 -25.45 9.29
C LEU A 237 -15.58 -26.16 10.33
N LYS A 238 -15.24 -27.41 10.71
CA LYS A 238 -15.91 -28.11 11.82
C LYS A 238 -15.81 -27.36 13.17
N LEU A 239 -14.86 -26.42 13.29
CA LEU A 239 -14.69 -25.56 14.46
C LEU A 239 -15.77 -24.48 14.56
N LEU A 240 -16.52 -24.23 13.49
CA LEU A 240 -17.63 -23.28 13.52
C LEU A 240 -18.71 -23.74 14.52
N PRO A 241 -19.37 -22.79 15.21
CA PRO A 241 -20.53 -23.07 16.04
C PRO A 241 -21.63 -23.79 15.26
N ALA A 242 -22.34 -24.71 15.90
CA ALA A 242 -23.48 -25.39 15.28
C ALA A 242 -24.70 -24.46 15.26
N LEU A 243 -25.51 -24.52 14.20
CA LEU A 243 -26.77 -23.78 14.13
C LEU A 243 -27.84 -24.42 15.02
N ALA A 244 -28.68 -23.58 15.62
CA ALA A 244 -29.79 -24.03 16.48
C ALA A 244 -30.83 -24.90 15.73
N SER A 245 -30.95 -24.71 14.42
CA SER A 245 -31.83 -25.47 13.53
C SER A 245 -31.32 -26.88 13.19
N GLY A 246 -30.05 -27.20 13.49
CA GLY A 246 -29.44 -28.49 13.16
C GLY A 246 -29.00 -28.66 11.70
N GLY A 247 -29.08 -27.62 10.87
CA GLY A 247 -28.54 -27.60 9.50
C GLY A 247 -27.04 -27.28 9.46
N PRO A 248 -26.40 -27.34 8.27
CA PRO A 248 -24.98 -27.02 8.13
C PRO A 248 -24.67 -25.58 8.56
N SER A 249 -23.62 -25.42 9.36
CA SER A 249 -23.08 -24.10 9.72
C SER A 249 -22.56 -23.35 8.50
N VAL A 250 -22.07 -24.08 7.49
CA VAL A 250 -21.57 -23.51 6.25
C VAL A 250 -21.88 -24.41 5.07
N HIS A 251 -22.23 -23.80 3.93
CA HIS A 251 -22.35 -24.46 2.64
C HIS A 251 -21.13 -24.12 1.78
N TYR A 252 -20.35 -25.15 1.45
CA TYR A 252 -19.25 -25.09 0.51
C TYR A 252 -19.75 -25.29 -0.92
N TYR A 253 -19.28 -24.45 -1.84
CA TYR A 253 -19.58 -24.48 -3.27
C TYR A 253 -18.27 -24.52 -4.06
N ALA A 254 -18.00 -25.64 -4.70
CA ALA A 254 -16.92 -25.77 -5.68
C ALA A 254 -17.43 -25.25 -7.04
N LEU A 255 -16.86 -24.16 -7.55
CA LEU A 255 -17.18 -23.64 -8.87
C LEU A 255 -16.12 -24.07 -9.88
N ASP A 256 -16.55 -24.74 -10.96
CA ASP A 256 -15.65 -25.25 -11.99
C ASP A 256 -16.33 -25.38 -13.37
N LEU A 257 -15.50 -25.45 -14.42
CA LEU A 257 -15.92 -25.54 -15.82
C LEU A 257 -16.26 -26.98 -16.22
N ASP A 258 -15.68 -27.98 -15.56
CA ASP A 258 -15.87 -29.41 -15.87
C ASP A 258 -16.85 -30.06 -14.88
N LYS A 259 -18.04 -30.39 -15.38
CA LYS A 259 -19.08 -31.07 -14.59
C LYS A 259 -18.64 -32.44 -14.08
N ALA A 260 -17.99 -33.25 -14.91
CA ALA A 260 -17.66 -34.63 -14.56
C ALA A 260 -16.60 -34.66 -13.44
N GLU A 261 -15.57 -33.82 -13.57
CA GLU A 261 -14.54 -33.67 -12.53
C GLU A 261 -15.08 -33.05 -11.24
N LEU A 262 -15.98 -32.07 -11.36
CA LEU A 262 -16.65 -31.48 -10.21
C LEU A 262 -17.47 -32.53 -9.42
N GLU A 263 -18.30 -33.31 -10.10
CA GLU A 263 -19.08 -34.37 -9.45
C GLU A 263 -18.19 -35.47 -8.84
N ARG A 264 -17.11 -35.87 -9.55
CA ARG A 264 -16.14 -36.85 -9.06
C ARG A 264 -15.48 -36.36 -7.76
N THR A 265 -15.00 -35.12 -7.76
CA THR A 265 -14.27 -34.54 -6.64
C THR A 265 -15.16 -34.37 -5.41
N LEU A 266 -16.43 -33.98 -5.59
CA LEU A 266 -17.42 -33.92 -4.50
C LEU A 266 -17.76 -35.30 -3.93
N ARG A 267 -17.89 -36.34 -4.77
CA ARG A 267 -18.07 -37.73 -4.34
C ARG A 267 -16.90 -38.21 -3.49
N ASP A 268 -15.68 -37.99 -3.98
CA ASP A 268 -14.44 -38.38 -3.30
C ASP A 268 -14.33 -37.66 -1.94
N LEU A 269 -14.58 -36.35 -1.90
CA LEU A 269 -14.59 -35.55 -0.67
C LEU A 269 -15.57 -36.12 0.37
N ARG A 270 -16.81 -36.41 -0.03
CA ARG A 270 -17.82 -36.99 0.86
C ARG A 270 -17.38 -38.35 1.40
N SER A 271 -16.86 -39.20 0.53
CA SER A 271 -16.43 -40.56 0.91
C SER A 271 -15.32 -40.56 1.95
N GLN A 272 -14.47 -39.52 1.95
CA GLN A 272 -13.32 -39.39 2.84
C GLN A 272 -13.67 -38.73 4.18
N GLU A 273 -14.57 -37.75 4.20
CA GLU A 273 -14.78 -36.87 5.36
C GLU A 273 -16.14 -36.99 6.05
N ALA A 274 -17.11 -37.71 5.47
CA ALA A 274 -18.42 -37.92 6.08
C ALA A 274 -18.34 -38.81 7.33
N THR A 275 -19.16 -38.51 8.33
CA THR A 275 -19.32 -39.29 9.57
C THR A 275 -20.64 -40.06 9.56
N ASN A 276 -20.84 -40.94 10.54
CA ASN A 276 -22.09 -41.70 10.69
C ASN A 276 -23.33 -40.80 10.94
N ASP A 277 -23.11 -39.54 11.34
CA ASP A 277 -24.17 -38.58 11.63
C ASP A 277 -24.63 -37.81 10.38
N ASP A 278 -23.92 -37.93 9.24
CA ASP A 278 -24.22 -37.26 7.95
C ASP A 278 -25.37 -37.94 7.15
N GLN A 279 -26.33 -38.57 7.85
CA GLN A 279 -27.30 -39.52 7.28
C GLN A 279 -28.06 -38.97 6.05
N ASN A 280 -27.69 -39.47 4.86
CA ASN A 280 -28.31 -39.21 3.55
C ASN A 280 -28.30 -37.76 3.03
N ALA A 281 -27.59 -36.83 3.68
CA ALA A 281 -27.36 -35.47 3.17
C ALA A 281 -25.96 -35.34 2.54
N TRP A 282 -25.78 -34.45 1.54
CA TRP A 282 -24.46 -34.11 0.99
C TRP A 282 -23.71 -33.17 1.93
N THR A 283 -23.34 -33.71 3.09
CA THR A 283 -22.65 -33.03 4.19
C THR A 283 -21.42 -33.82 4.65
N ILE A 284 -20.51 -33.13 5.33
CA ILE A 284 -19.34 -33.69 5.99
C ILE A 284 -19.19 -33.11 7.41
N HIS A 285 -18.36 -33.76 8.23
CA HIS A 285 -18.05 -33.34 9.59
C HIS A 285 -19.28 -33.25 10.52
N ALA A 286 -20.10 -34.30 10.52
CA ALA A 286 -21.30 -34.42 11.35
C ALA A 286 -22.36 -33.35 11.05
N GLY A 287 -22.64 -33.15 9.76
CA GLY A 287 -23.68 -32.26 9.25
C GLY A 287 -23.26 -30.79 9.17
N LYS A 288 -22.11 -30.41 9.73
CA LYS A 288 -21.69 -29.01 9.87
C LYS A 288 -21.35 -28.32 8.55
N VAL A 289 -20.87 -29.06 7.56
CA VAL A 289 -20.45 -28.52 6.27
C VAL A 289 -21.26 -29.18 5.17
N GLY A 290 -22.11 -28.43 4.49
CA GLY A 290 -22.78 -28.88 3.26
C GLY A 290 -21.84 -28.72 2.07
N ILE A 291 -21.81 -29.67 1.15
CA ILE A 291 -20.92 -29.63 -0.04
C ILE A 291 -21.76 -29.60 -1.32
N ASN A 292 -21.44 -28.67 -2.23
CA ASN A 292 -22.20 -28.37 -3.43
C ASN A 292 -21.25 -28.05 -4.60
N GLY A 293 -21.74 -28.22 -5.83
CA GLY A 293 -21.03 -27.83 -7.05
C GLY A 293 -21.78 -26.76 -7.83
N LEU A 294 -21.05 -25.83 -8.44
CA LEU A 294 -21.53 -24.86 -9.42
C LEU A 294 -20.83 -25.12 -10.75
N TRP A 295 -21.56 -25.61 -11.74
CA TRP A 295 -21.00 -25.83 -13.07
C TRP A 295 -21.21 -24.57 -13.93
N ALA A 296 -20.15 -23.75 -14.03
CA ALA A 296 -20.20 -22.42 -14.65
C ALA A 296 -18.80 -21.84 -14.90
N THR A 297 -18.72 -20.79 -15.72
CA THR A 297 -17.56 -19.88 -15.74
C THR A 297 -17.53 -19.02 -14.47
N TYR A 298 -16.39 -18.38 -14.19
CA TYR A 298 -16.27 -17.42 -13.09
C TYR A 298 -17.35 -16.33 -13.17
N ASP A 299 -17.50 -15.68 -14.33
CA ASP A 299 -18.48 -14.62 -14.53
C ASP A 299 -19.92 -15.08 -14.27
N ALA A 300 -20.32 -16.23 -14.84
CA ALA A 300 -21.67 -16.74 -14.68
C ALA A 300 -21.97 -17.15 -13.23
N GLY A 301 -20.99 -17.75 -12.53
CA GLY A 301 -21.12 -18.08 -11.11
C GLY A 301 -21.21 -16.86 -10.22
N LEU A 302 -20.33 -15.87 -10.44
CA LEU A 302 -20.33 -14.61 -9.70
C LEU A 302 -21.62 -13.81 -9.93
N GLU A 303 -22.15 -13.81 -11.16
CA GLU A 303 -23.45 -13.22 -11.49
C GLU A 303 -24.60 -13.94 -10.76
N PHE A 304 -24.60 -15.27 -10.73
CA PHE A 304 -25.58 -16.07 -9.99
C PHE A 304 -25.54 -15.74 -8.48
N ILE A 305 -24.35 -15.62 -7.89
CA ILE A 305 -24.15 -15.26 -6.47
C ILE A 305 -24.66 -13.84 -6.19
N GLY A 306 -24.33 -12.89 -7.07
CA GLY A 306 -24.76 -11.49 -7.01
C GLY A 306 -26.28 -11.35 -7.04
N LYS A 307 -26.95 -12.14 -7.88
CA LYS A 307 -28.43 -12.20 -7.98
C LYS A 307 -29.10 -12.95 -6.81
N GLY A 308 -28.34 -13.40 -5.81
CA GLY A 308 -28.88 -14.07 -4.62
C GLY A 308 -29.04 -15.58 -4.76
N GLY A 309 -28.33 -16.22 -5.69
CA GLY A 309 -28.44 -17.65 -5.98
C GLY A 309 -28.16 -18.60 -4.80
N LEU A 310 -27.41 -18.15 -3.78
CA LEU A 310 -27.11 -18.96 -2.58
C LEU A 310 -28.14 -18.83 -1.45
N ARG A 311 -29.13 -17.91 -1.59
CA ARG A 311 -30.17 -17.68 -0.55
C ARG A 311 -30.94 -18.94 -0.19
N ALA A 312 -31.32 -19.73 -1.21
CA ALA A 312 -32.13 -20.92 -1.02
C ALA A 312 -31.47 -21.93 -0.06
N ALA A 313 -30.17 -22.17 -0.20
CA ALA A 313 -29.44 -23.09 0.67
C ALA A 313 -29.36 -22.56 2.12
N SER A 314 -29.10 -21.26 2.28
CA SER A 314 -29.04 -20.63 3.60
C SER A 314 -30.39 -20.67 4.33
N THR A 315 -31.49 -20.39 3.62
CA THR A 315 -32.84 -20.46 4.19
C THR A 315 -33.32 -21.89 4.45
N ALA A 316 -32.88 -22.86 3.63
CA ALA A 316 -33.18 -24.28 3.86
C ALA A 316 -32.53 -24.83 5.13
N ALA A 317 -31.41 -24.25 5.58
CA ALA A 317 -30.80 -24.53 6.87
C ALA A 317 -31.54 -23.87 8.06
N GLY A 318 -32.70 -23.24 7.83
CA GLY A 318 -33.54 -22.63 8.86
C GLY A 318 -33.19 -21.17 9.19
N ALA A 319 -32.27 -20.55 8.46
CA ALA A 319 -31.97 -19.12 8.60
C ALA A 319 -33.06 -18.27 7.95
N GLN A 320 -33.43 -17.14 8.58
CA GLN A 320 -34.42 -16.20 8.02
C GLN A 320 -33.85 -15.40 6.84
N GLU A 321 -32.54 -15.18 6.84
CA GLU A 321 -31.78 -14.53 5.78
C GLU A 321 -30.51 -15.32 5.44
N GLU A 322 -29.83 -14.91 4.38
CA GLU A 322 -28.58 -15.54 3.95
C GLU A 322 -27.39 -15.09 4.81
N GLY A 323 -26.61 -16.05 5.31
CA GLY A 323 -25.43 -15.78 6.14
C GLY A 323 -24.27 -15.16 5.37
N GLN A 324 -23.19 -14.84 6.09
CA GLN A 324 -21.97 -14.25 5.52
C GLN A 324 -21.38 -15.15 4.42
N ARG A 325 -20.89 -14.52 3.35
CA ARG A 325 -20.23 -15.21 2.24
C ARG A 325 -18.72 -15.01 2.31
N CYS A 326 -17.98 -16.07 2.00
CA CYS A 326 -16.55 -16.01 1.74
C CYS A 326 -16.27 -16.58 0.34
N LEU A 327 -15.61 -15.79 -0.51
CA LEU A 327 -15.09 -16.25 -1.80
C LEU A 327 -13.64 -16.72 -1.63
N LEU A 328 -13.28 -17.88 -2.17
CA LEU A 328 -11.90 -18.39 -2.18
C LEU A 328 -11.34 -18.28 -3.58
N TRP A 329 -10.15 -17.68 -3.69
CA TRP A 329 -9.37 -17.64 -4.93
C TRP A 329 -7.93 -18.03 -4.64
N LEU A 330 -7.66 -19.33 -4.79
CA LEU A 330 -6.43 -19.98 -4.36
C LEU A 330 -5.48 -20.27 -5.54
N GLY A 331 -4.30 -20.80 -5.22
CA GLY A 331 -3.24 -21.18 -6.17
C GLY A 331 -2.53 -20.02 -6.87
N SER A 332 -2.66 -18.78 -6.37
CA SER A 332 -2.16 -17.58 -7.04
C SER A 332 -2.70 -17.46 -8.47
N SER A 333 -3.94 -17.91 -8.67
CA SER A 333 -4.67 -17.80 -9.95
C SER A 333 -4.82 -16.36 -10.43
N ILE A 334 -4.81 -15.41 -9.49
CA ILE A 334 -4.71 -13.98 -9.76
C ILE A 334 -3.46 -13.60 -10.57
N GLY A 335 -2.39 -14.37 -10.44
CA GLY A 335 -1.16 -14.24 -11.22
C GLY A 335 -1.32 -14.61 -12.70
N ASN A 336 -2.43 -15.21 -13.13
CA ASN A 336 -2.70 -15.45 -14.56
C ASN A 336 -3.29 -14.22 -15.25
N PHE A 337 -3.64 -13.19 -14.48
CA PHE A 337 -4.15 -11.92 -14.98
C PHE A 337 -3.02 -10.90 -14.96
N ASP A 338 -2.97 -10.04 -15.97
CA ASP A 338 -2.23 -8.79 -15.81
C ASP A 338 -2.82 -7.98 -14.66
N ARG A 339 -2.03 -7.05 -14.11
CA ARG A 339 -2.39 -6.32 -12.90
C ARG A 339 -3.70 -5.55 -13.04
N LYS A 340 -3.96 -4.96 -14.20
CA LYS A 340 -5.19 -4.21 -14.47
C LYS A 340 -6.39 -5.14 -14.50
N SER A 341 -6.30 -6.24 -15.26
CA SER A 341 -7.36 -7.23 -15.37
C SER A 341 -7.66 -7.88 -14.01
N ALA A 342 -6.64 -8.12 -13.17
CA ALA A 342 -6.81 -8.59 -11.80
C ALA A 342 -7.57 -7.57 -10.93
N ALA A 343 -7.19 -6.29 -11.01
CA ALA A 343 -7.85 -5.19 -10.29
C ALA A 343 -9.32 -5.04 -10.71
N GLU A 344 -9.59 -5.06 -12.01
CA GLU A 344 -10.94 -4.97 -12.57
C GLU A 344 -11.80 -6.17 -12.19
N PHE A 345 -11.24 -7.38 -12.23
CA PHE A 345 -11.93 -8.59 -11.79
C PHE A 345 -12.32 -8.52 -10.30
N LEU A 346 -11.39 -8.11 -9.43
CA LEU A 346 -11.68 -7.95 -8.00
C LEU A 346 -12.70 -6.82 -7.76
N ALA A 347 -12.56 -5.67 -8.42
CA ALA A 347 -13.49 -4.55 -8.30
C ALA A 347 -14.91 -4.91 -8.77
N LYS A 348 -15.03 -5.66 -9.88
CA LYS A 348 -16.30 -6.18 -10.39
C LYS A 348 -16.89 -7.18 -9.39
N THR A 349 -16.10 -8.14 -8.92
CA THR A 349 -16.51 -9.15 -7.93
C THR A 349 -17.03 -8.50 -6.65
N ALA A 350 -16.28 -7.53 -6.09
CA ALA A 350 -16.69 -6.77 -4.93
C ALA A 350 -18.02 -6.05 -5.18
N ARG A 351 -18.17 -5.37 -6.32
CA ARG A 351 -19.37 -4.59 -6.64
C ARG A 351 -20.62 -5.44 -6.86
N GLU A 352 -20.49 -6.52 -7.65
CA GLU A 352 -21.63 -7.27 -8.19
C GLU A 352 -21.99 -8.51 -7.36
N SER A 353 -21.02 -9.12 -6.67
CA SER A 353 -21.20 -10.43 -6.03
C SER A 353 -21.06 -10.42 -4.50
N MET A 354 -20.45 -9.39 -3.92
CA MET A 354 -20.24 -9.25 -2.48
C MET A 354 -21.17 -8.21 -1.84
N ARG A 355 -21.55 -8.44 -0.59
CA ARG A 355 -22.26 -7.51 0.29
C ARG A 355 -21.31 -6.90 1.31
N ALA A 356 -21.72 -5.82 1.96
CA ALA A 356 -20.93 -5.24 3.05
C ALA A 356 -20.75 -6.26 4.19
N GLY A 357 -19.48 -6.58 4.50
CA GLY A 357 -19.06 -7.60 5.45
C GLY A 357 -18.78 -8.98 4.84
N ASP A 358 -19.08 -9.22 3.55
CA ASP A 358 -18.62 -10.46 2.89
C ASP A 358 -17.10 -10.44 2.75
N THR A 359 -16.49 -11.62 2.79
CA THR A 359 -15.04 -11.80 2.75
C THR A 359 -14.57 -12.47 1.47
N MET A 360 -13.28 -12.30 1.18
CA MET A 360 -12.58 -13.04 0.14
C MET A 360 -11.20 -13.46 0.66
N LEU A 361 -10.86 -14.72 0.44
CA LEU A 361 -9.55 -15.28 0.72
C LEU A 361 -8.78 -15.41 -0.59
N ILE A 362 -7.70 -14.64 -0.74
CA ILE A 362 -6.94 -14.54 -1.98
C ILE A 362 -5.51 -14.99 -1.69
N SER A 363 -5.01 -15.93 -2.47
CA SER A 363 -3.63 -16.36 -2.36
C SER A 363 -2.77 -15.74 -3.44
N ILE A 364 -1.57 -15.29 -3.07
CA ILE A 364 -0.70 -14.46 -3.91
C ILE A 364 0.74 -14.94 -3.76
N ASP A 365 1.35 -15.33 -4.88
CA ASP A 365 2.79 -15.57 -4.96
C ASP A 365 3.54 -14.24 -4.99
N ARG A 366 4.47 -14.06 -4.05
CA ARG A 366 5.19 -12.79 -3.90
C ARG A 366 6.24 -12.65 -4.99
N ARG A 367 6.71 -11.41 -5.20
CA ARG A 367 7.95 -11.18 -5.94
C ARG A 367 9.12 -11.81 -5.19
N ASN A 368 9.53 -12.98 -5.67
CA ASN A 368 10.62 -13.78 -5.14
C ASN A 368 11.91 -13.57 -5.94
N LYS A 369 13.02 -14.16 -5.47
CA LYS A 369 14.30 -14.10 -6.19
C LYS A 369 14.13 -14.70 -7.59
N PRO A 370 14.61 -14.03 -8.66
CA PRO A 370 14.46 -14.50 -10.03
C PRO A 370 14.89 -15.95 -10.26
N ALA A 371 15.96 -16.41 -9.59
CA ALA A 371 16.46 -17.77 -9.71
C ALA A 371 15.50 -18.82 -9.13
N ASP A 372 14.82 -18.50 -8.03
CA ASP A 372 13.86 -19.42 -7.39
C ASP A 372 12.60 -19.54 -8.24
N VAL A 373 12.14 -18.43 -8.84
CA VAL A 373 11.02 -18.44 -9.79
C VAL A 373 11.38 -19.20 -11.06
N ALA A 374 12.57 -18.95 -11.63
CA ALA A 374 13.01 -19.69 -12.82
C ALA A 374 13.10 -21.20 -12.55
N LEU A 375 13.58 -21.62 -11.37
CA LEU A 375 13.64 -23.04 -11.00
C LEU A 375 12.25 -23.67 -10.88
N ALA A 376 11.26 -22.92 -10.36
CA ALA A 376 9.89 -23.41 -10.22
C ALA A 376 9.22 -23.69 -11.58
N TYR A 377 9.49 -22.86 -12.59
CA TYR A 377 8.87 -22.98 -13.92
C TYR A 377 9.77 -23.64 -14.97
N ASN A 378 11.02 -23.96 -14.64
CA ASN A 378 11.94 -24.67 -15.51
C ASN A 378 12.73 -25.70 -14.70
N ASP A 379 11.99 -26.68 -14.16
CA ASP A 379 12.55 -27.69 -13.28
C ASP A 379 13.54 -28.61 -14.03
N PRO A 380 14.65 -29.03 -13.38
CA PRO A 380 15.65 -29.88 -14.03
C PRO A 380 15.14 -31.26 -14.46
N ALA A 381 14.05 -31.75 -13.85
CA ALA A 381 13.42 -33.01 -14.21
C ALA A 381 12.62 -32.91 -15.52
N GLY A 382 12.33 -31.70 -15.99
CA GLY A 382 11.61 -31.41 -17.22
C GLY A 382 10.10 -31.60 -17.11
N LEU A 383 9.53 -31.64 -15.90
CA LEU A 383 8.09 -31.81 -15.69
C LEU A 383 7.29 -30.64 -16.27
N THR A 384 7.77 -29.40 -16.08
CA THR A 384 7.15 -28.19 -16.61
C THR A 384 7.22 -28.20 -18.14
N ARG A 385 8.38 -28.52 -18.71
CA ARG A 385 8.53 -28.68 -20.16
C ARG A 385 7.53 -29.69 -20.72
N ASP A 386 7.43 -30.87 -20.10
CA ASP A 386 6.55 -31.93 -20.58
C ASP A 386 5.06 -31.53 -20.44
N PHE A 387 4.69 -30.82 -19.36
CA PHE A 387 3.37 -30.24 -19.15
C PHE A 387 3.01 -29.21 -20.23
N ILE A 388 3.90 -28.27 -20.51
CA ILE A 388 3.69 -27.23 -21.53
C ILE A 388 3.60 -27.84 -22.94
N ILE A 389 4.51 -28.75 -23.30
CA ILE A 389 4.52 -29.39 -24.62
C ILE A 389 3.28 -30.26 -24.85
N ASN A 390 2.76 -30.94 -23.82
CA ASN A 390 1.49 -31.67 -23.92
C ASN A 390 0.32 -30.77 -24.36
N GLY A 391 0.34 -29.48 -24.02
CA GLY A 391 -0.65 -28.51 -24.49
C GLY A 391 -0.76 -28.44 -26.02
N LEU A 392 0.35 -28.56 -26.75
CA LEU A 392 0.34 -28.60 -28.22
C LEU A 392 -0.33 -29.88 -28.74
N ASP A 393 -0.09 -31.02 -28.09
CA ASP A 393 -0.73 -32.28 -28.45
C ASP A 393 -2.24 -32.22 -28.21
N HIS A 394 -2.68 -31.59 -27.11
CA HIS A 394 -4.09 -31.35 -26.84
C HIS A 394 -4.72 -30.39 -27.85
N ALA A 395 -4.08 -29.25 -28.11
CA ALA A 395 -4.52 -28.32 -29.16
C ALA A 395 -4.65 -29.02 -30.52
N ASN A 396 -3.72 -29.92 -30.85
CA ASN A 396 -3.78 -30.72 -32.07
C ASN A 396 -5.00 -31.65 -32.12
N ARG A 397 -5.37 -32.27 -30.99
CA ARG A 397 -6.61 -33.08 -30.87
C ARG A 397 -7.85 -32.23 -31.12
N VAL A 398 -7.96 -31.07 -30.46
CA VAL A 398 -9.08 -30.11 -30.62
C VAL A 398 -9.20 -29.59 -32.05
N LEU A 399 -8.06 -29.40 -32.74
CA LEU A 399 -8.02 -28.98 -34.14
C LEU A 399 -8.40 -30.08 -35.15
N GLY A 400 -8.66 -31.31 -34.70
CA GLY A 400 -9.07 -32.43 -35.54
C GLY A 400 -7.93 -33.36 -35.97
N GLY A 401 -6.78 -33.27 -35.28
CA GLY A 401 -5.65 -34.20 -35.29
C GLY A 401 -4.85 -34.22 -36.59
N ASN A 402 -3.64 -33.61 -36.59
CA ASN A 402 -2.58 -33.55 -37.64
C ASN A 402 -2.14 -32.12 -38.05
N ALA A 403 -2.60 -31.08 -37.37
CA ALA A 403 -2.31 -29.69 -37.72
C ALA A 403 -1.00 -29.17 -37.09
N ILE A 404 -0.71 -29.56 -35.84
CA ILE A 404 0.45 -29.12 -35.07
C ILE A 404 1.34 -30.34 -34.78
N ASP A 405 2.64 -30.23 -35.08
CA ASP A 405 3.65 -31.21 -34.72
C ASP A 405 4.46 -30.69 -33.53
N SER A 406 4.17 -31.20 -32.34
CA SER A 406 4.78 -30.76 -31.08
C SER A 406 6.30 -30.99 -31.05
N THR A 407 6.83 -31.95 -31.81
CA THR A 407 8.28 -32.24 -31.88
C THR A 407 9.09 -31.12 -32.53
N LYS A 408 8.42 -30.20 -33.23
CA LYS A 408 9.03 -29.03 -33.88
C LYS A 408 9.07 -27.80 -32.98
N PHE A 409 8.58 -27.91 -31.75
CA PHE A 409 8.59 -26.83 -30.77
C PHE A 409 9.43 -27.23 -29.55
N GLU A 410 10.04 -26.24 -28.93
CA GLU A 410 10.67 -26.38 -27.62
C GLU A 410 10.05 -25.40 -26.63
N TYR A 411 10.10 -25.77 -25.35
CA TYR A 411 9.73 -24.88 -24.26
C TYR A 411 10.79 -23.78 -24.13
N PHE A 412 10.36 -22.52 -24.10
CA PHE A 412 11.22 -21.38 -23.93
C PHE A 412 10.60 -20.41 -22.94
N ASP A 413 11.37 -19.97 -21.96
CA ASP A 413 10.84 -19.18 -20.85
C ASP A 413 11.79 -18.07 -20.40
N ARG A 414 11.27 -17.16 -19.59
CA ARG A 414 12.08 -16.23 -18.79
C ARG A 414 11.34 -15.73 -17.57
N TYR A 415 12.09 -15.23 -16.61
CA TYR A 415 11.56 -14.34 -15.59
C TYR A 415 11.80 -12.87 -15.99
N ASN A 416 10.72 -12.14 -16.24
CA ASN A 416 10.77 -10.70 -16.48
C ASN A 416 10.75 -9.96 -15.14
N ALA A 417 11.94 -9.66 -14.59
CA ALA A 417 12.07 -9.05 -13.26
C ALA A 417 11.41 -7.66 -13.16
N ARG A 418 11.39 -6.91 -14.26
CA ARG A 418 10.73 -5.60 -14.30
C ARG A 418 9.22 -5.76 -14.11
N GLU A 419 8.61 -6.60 -14.95
CA GLU A 419 7.17 -6.87 -14.88
C GLU A 419 6.80 -7.79 -13.72
N GLY A 420 7.79 -8.35 -13.02
CA GLY A 420 7.59 -9.27 -11.89
C GLY A 420 6.79 -10.49 -12.31
N ARG A 421 7.05 -11.08 -13.48
CA ARG A 421 6.28 -12.23 -13.98
C ARG A 421 7.18 -13.26 -14.64
N HIS A 422 6.80 -14.52 -14.51
CA HIS A 422 7.33 -15.58 -15.35
C HIS A 422 6.56 -15.60 -16.68
N GLU A 423 7.25 -15.87 -17.79
CA GLU A 423 6.69 -15.90 -19.13
C GLU A 423 7.07 -17.22 -19.82
N SER A 424 6.08 -17.92 -20.37
CA SER A 424 6.25 -19.20 -21.05
C SER A 424 5.86 -19.10 -22.54
N TYR A 425 6.69 -19.68 -23.41
CA TYR A 425 6.52 -19.67 -24.86
C TYR A 425 6.78 -21.05 -25.47
N TYR A 426 6.12 -21.30 -26.59
CA TYR A 426 6.56 -22.30 -27.56
C TYR A 426 7.47 -21.63 -28.59
N ARG A 427 8.71 -22.12 -28.74
CA ARG A 427 9.64 -21.65 -29.77
C ARG A 427 9.72 -22.65 -30.91
N ALA A 428 9.44 -22.21 -32.13
CA ALA A 428 9.56 -23.05 -33.31
C ALA A 428 11.04 -23.34 -33.63
N THR A 429 11.42 -24.62 -33.71
CA THR A 429 12.81 -25.03 -34.02
C THR A 429 13.10 -25.02 -35.51
N GLU A 430 12.05 -25.08 -36.34
CA GLU A 430 12.09 -24.99 -37.80
C GLU A 430 10.86 -24.26 -38.35
N ALA A 431 10.98 -23.72 -39.57
CA ALA A 431 9.87 -23.07 -40.24
C ALA A 431 8.84 -24.10 -40.69
N GLN A 432 7.56 -23.84 -40.44
CA GLN A 432 6.48 -24.78 -40.72
C GLN A 432 5.18 -24.08 -41.10
N THR A 433 4.23 -24.86 -41.60
CA THR A 433 2.91 -24.37 -42.00
C THR A 433 1.84 -25.22 -41.34
N ILE A 434 1.06 -24.61 -40.45
CA ILE A 434 -0.07 -25.25 -39.77
C ILE A 434 -1.29 -25.16 -40.68
N ARG A 435 -1.90 -26.31 -40.97
CA ARG A 435 -3.14 -26.40 -41.76
C ARG A 435 -4.26 -26.93 -40.89
N VAL A 436 -5.15 -26.03 -40.47
CA VAL A 436 -6.31 -26.40 -39.67
C VAL A 436 -7.42 -26.93 -40.57
N ARG A 437 -7.94 -28.12 -40.26
CA ARG A 437 -9.04 -28.75 -41.00
C ARG A 437 -10.27 -27.85 -41.03
N GLY A 438 -10.77 -27.49 -42.21
CA GLY A 438 -11.93 -26.60 -42.34
C GLY A 438 -11.61 -25.09 -42.34
N SER A 439 -10.35 -24.69 -42.15
CA SER A 439 -9.89 -23.34 -42.49
C SER A 439 -9.36 -23.32 -43.93
N CYS A 440 -9.64 -22.25 -44.67
CA CYS A 440 -9.11 -22.04 -46.02
C CYS A 440 -7.68 -21.48 -46.01
N GLU A 441 -7.25 -20.89 -44.90
CA GLU A 441 -5.96 -20.22 -44.76
C GLU A 441 -4.96 -21.10 -44.02
N SER A 442 -3.74 -21.17 -44.54
CA SER A 442 -2.61 -21.81 -43.88
C SER A 442 -1.85 -20.82 -43.01
N ILE A 443 -1.50 -21.23 -41.79
CA ILE A 443 -0.79 -20.37 -40.83
C ILE A 443 0.71 -20.65 -40.95
N ALA A 444 1.48 -19.65 -41.33
CA ALA A 444 2.94 -19.75 -41.39
C ALA A 444 3.56 -19.50 -40.00
N ILE A 445 4.53 -20.34 -39.63
CA ILE A 445 5.37 -20.19 -38.44
C ILE A 445 6.82 -20.15 -38.89
N GLU A 446 7.52 -19.07 -38.56
CA GLU A 446 8.94 -18.91 -38.88
C GLU A 446 9.83 -19.67 -37.88
N LYS A 447 11.05 -20.04 -38.31
CA LYS A 447 12.02 -20.63 -37.39
C LYS A 447 12.40 -19.60 -36.32
N GLY A 448 12.29 -20.00 -35.06
CA GLY A 448 12.55 -19.15 -33.89
C GLY A 448 11.34 -18.31 -33.46
N GLU A 449 10.22 -18.34 -34.19
CA GLU A 449 9.01 -17.62 -33.81
C GLU A 449 8.48 -18.14 -32.47
N LEU A 450 8.06 -17.20 -31.61
CA LEU A 450 7.46 -17.47 -30.31
C LEU A 450 5.94 -17.45 -30.38
N ILE A 451 5.32 -18.44 -29.75
CA ILE A 451 3.89 -18.47 -29.45
C ILE A 451 3.76 -18.34 -27.95
N HIS A 452 3.16 -17.24 -27.48
CA HIS A 452 2.94 -17.03 -26.05
C HIS A 452 1.92 -18.03 -25.52
N MET A 453 2.25 -18.62 -24.38
CA MET A 453 1.45 -19.64 -23.74
C MET A 453 0.83 -19.09 -22.46
N GLU A 454 1.64 -18.74 -21.46
CA GLU A 454 1.15 -18.18 -20.20
C GLU A 454 2.12 -17.12 -19.67
N ALA A 455 1.59 -16.26 -18.82
CA ALA A 455 2.36 -15.42 -17.93
C ALA A 455 1.88 -15.64 -16.51
N SER A 456 2.81 -15.78 -15.56
CA SER A 456 2.51 -15.88 -14.14
C SER A 456 3.09 -14.70 -13.37
N TYR A 457 2.24 -13.72 -13.10
CA TYR A 457 2.55 -12.50 -12.36
C TYR A 457 2.74 -12.78 -10.87
N LYS A 458 3.75 -12.10 -10.33
CA LYS A 458 4.16 -12.09 -8.92
C LYS A 458 3.96 -10.68 -8.39
N PHE A 459 3.51 -10.56 -7.15
CA PHE A 459 3.13 -9.26 -6.59
C PHE A 459 4.02 -8.90 -5.40
N GLY A 460 4.53 -7.67 -5.37
CA GLY A 460 5.12 -7.10 -4.16
C GLY A 460 4.04 -6.74 -3.14
N GLU A 461 4.43 -6.48 -1.89
CA GLU A 461 3.47 -6.12 -0.83
C GLU A 461 2.71 -4.84 -1.18
N ARG A 462 3.42 -3.81 -1.65
CA ARG A 462 2.82 -2.54 -2.09
C ARG A 462 1.86 -2.71 -3.26
N GLU A 463 2.26 -3.48 -4.28
CA GLU A 463 1.40 -3.78 -5.43
C GLU A 463 0.10 -4.47 -4.99
N THR A 464 0.20 -5.40 -4.04
CA THR A 464 -0.94 -6.12 -3.47
C THR A 464 -1.88 -5.19 -2.70
N LEU A 465 -1.34 -4.29 -1.89
CA LEU A 465 -2.16 -3.31 -1.16
C LEU A 465 -2.88 -2.34 -2.11
N ASN A 466 -2.21 -1.87 -3.17
CA ASN A 466 -2.83 -1.04 -4.21
C ASN A 466 -3.95 -1.78 -4.94
N LEU A 467 -3.73 -3.07 -5.24
CA LEU A 467 -4.71 -3.91 -5.92
C LEU A 467 -6.01 -4.03 -5.12
N PHE A 468 -5.93 -4.27 -3.81
CA PHE A 468 -7.11 -4.34 -2.95
C PHE A 468 -7.78 -2.98 -2.74
N ASP A 469 -7.00 -1.93 -2.58
CA ASP A 469 -7.49 -0.55 -2.46
C ASP A 469 -8.27 -0.13 -3.72
N TYR A 470 -7.73 -0.40 -4.91
CA TYR A 470 -8.44 -0.18 -6.18
C TYR A 470 -9.75 -0.97 -6.27
N ALA A 471 -9.76 -2.21 -5.77
CA ALA A 471 -10.94 -3.06 -5.76
C ALA A 471 -12.01 -2.64 -4.72
N GLY A 472 -11.71 -1.65 -3.87
CA GLY A 472 -12.58 -1.27 -2.76
C GLY A 472 -12.65 -2.31 -1.64
N LEU A 473 -11.59 -3.11 -1.49
CA LEU A 473 -11.49 -4.21 -0.52
C LEU A 473 -10.57 -3.82 0.64
N ARG A 474 -11.03 -4.04 1.87
CA ARG A 474 -10.24 -3.79 3.09
C ARG A 474 -9.50 -5.06 3.50
N VAL A 475 -8.20 -4.95 3.76
CA VAL A 475 -7.42 -6.06 4.32
C VAL A 475 -7.79 -6.26 5.80
N ILE A 476 -8.22 -7.47 6.15
CA ILE A 476 -8.44 -7.89 7.53
C ILE A 476 -7.16 -8.52 8.08
N GLN A 477 -6.57 -9.44 7.32
CA GLN A 477 -5.48 -10.27 7.81
C GLN A 477 -4.62 -10.85 6.69
N ARG A 478 -3.35 -11.10 7.00
CA ARG A 478 -2.37 -11.77 6.14
C ARG A 478 -1.71 -12.93 6.88
N TRP A 479 -1.51 -14.04 6.19
CA TRP A 479 -0.67 -15.17 6.61
C TRP A 479 0.36 -15.44 5.54
N SER A 480 1.60 -15.67 5.97
CA SER A 480 2.73 -15.91 5.08
C SER A 480 3.34 -17.26 5.40
N ASP A 481 3.97 -17.88 4.41
CA ASP A 481 4.77 -19.07 4.67
C ASP A 481 6.03 -18.70 5.47
N LYS A 482 6.71 -19.72 6.02
CA LYS A 482 7.90 -19.52 6.89
C LYS A 482 9.07 -18.81 6.21
N THR A 483 9.07 -18.78 4.88
CA THR A 483 10.10 -18.10 4.08
C THR A 483 9.65 -16.78 3.48
N ASP A 484 8.43 -16.31 3.80
CA ASP A 484 7.86 -15.02 3.36
C ASP A 484 7.82 -14.88 1.82
N ARG A 485 7.63 -16.00 1.12
CA ARG A 485 7.59 -16.13 -0.35
C ARG A 485 6.17 -16.13 -0.92
N TYR A 486 5.18 -16.47 -0.09
CA TYR A 486 3.81 -16.67 -0.50
C TYR A 486 2.86 -16.20 0.59
N ASP A 487 1.78 -15.52 0.20
CA ASP A 487 0.80 -14.95 1.13
C ASP A 487 -0.61 -15.49 0.85
N ILE A 488 -1.39 -15.64 1.92
CA ILE A 488 -2.85 -15.73 1.89
C ILE A 488 -3.40 -14.48 2.58
N TRP A 489 -4.25 -13.75 1.87
CA TRP A 489 -4.88 -12.51 2.32
C TRP A 489 -6.37 -12.74 2.56
N LEU A 490 -6.85 -12.34 3.73
CA LEU A 490 -8.27 -12.18 4.01
C LEU A 490 -8.65 -10.71 3.84
N VAL A 491 -9.53 -10.45 2.89
CA VAL A 491 -10.09 -9.13 2.64
C VAL A 491 -11.61 -9.14 2.83
N GLU A 492 -12.20 -7.98 3.10
CA GLU A 492 -13.66 -7.80 3.14
C GLU A 492 -14.10 -6.67 2.24
N LYS A 493 -15.37 -6.72 1.83
CA LYS A 493 -16.06 -5.55 1.28
C LYS A 493 -16.60 -4.71 2.44
N PRO A 494 -16.03 -3.53 2.73
CA PRO A 494 -16.57 -2.65 3.77
C PRO A 494 -17.86 -1.97 3.29
N CYS A 495 -18.62 -1.34 4.20
CA CYS A 495 -19.81 -0.56 3.84
C CYS A 495 -19.47 0.79 3.17
N PHE A 496 -18.24 1.27 3.34
CA PHE A 496 -17.64 2.40 2.61
C PHE A 496 -16.12 2.18 2.50
N HIS A 497 -15.46 2.80 1.52
CA HIS A 497 -14.02 2.65 1.34
C HIS A 497 -13.39 3.98 0.90
N PHE A 498 -12.46 4.50 1.71
CA PHE A 498 -11.60 5.60 1.31
C PHE A 498 -10.35 5.03 0.65
N SER A 499 -10.16 5.33 -0.64
CA SER A 499 -8.98 4.86 -1.37
C SER A 499 -7.73 5.66 -0.98
N ASN A 500 -6.65 4.96 -0.68
CA ASN A 500 -5.31 5.51 -0.47
C ASN A 500 -4.52 5.68 -1.79
N SER A 501 -5.02 5.10 -2.88
CA SER A 501 -4.37 5.07 -4.19
C SER A 501 -5.15 5.98 -5.13
N ALA A 502 -4.52 6.99 -5.71
CA ALA A 502 -5.22 8.05 -6.44
C ALA A 502 -5.70 7.62 -7.85
N ALA A 503 -6.23 6.42 -7.99
CA ALA A 503 -6.69 5.92 -9.27
C ALA A 503 -7.91 6.72 -9.75
N ASP A 504 -7.78 7.36 -10.90
CA ASP A 504 -8.87 8.04 -11.59
C ASP A 504 -9.89 6.99 -12.09
N PRO A 505 -11.14 6.97 -11.58
CA PRO A 505 -12.16 6.02 -12.04
C PRO A 505 -12.54 6.23 -13.52
N THR A 506 -12.15 7.35 -14.16
CA THR A 506 -12.41 7.61 -15.59
C THR A 506 -11.46 6.89 -16.55
N LEU A 507 -10.43 6.19 -16.05
CA LEU A 507 -9.57 5.32 -16.87
C LEU A 507 -10.30 4.08 -17.44
N ALA A 508 -11.55 3.84 -17.04
CA ALA A 508 -12.45 2.89 -17.69
C ALA A 508 -12.92 3.34 -19.10
N GLU A 509 -12.78 4.62 -19.46
CA GLU A 509 -13.21 5.17 -20.75
C GLU A 509 -12.04 5.82 -21.53
N THR A 510 -11.09 5.02 -22.00
CA THR A 510 -10.25 5.39 -23.16
C THR A 510 -10.02 4.22 -24.11
N THR A 511 -11.10 3.67 -24.66
CA THR A 511 -11.05 2.97 -25.95
C THR A 511 -11.03 4.00 -27.08
N SER A 512 -9.93 4.76 -27.20
CA SER A 512 -9.66 5.50 -28.45
C SER A 512 -8.70 4.68 -29.30
N GLU A 513 -9.23 4.12 -30.38
CA GLU A 513 -8.52 3.50 -31.49
C GLU A 513 -7.24 4.27 -31.83
N ARG A 514 -6.09 3.61 -31.73
CA ARG A 514 -4.86 4.01 -32.42
C ARG A 514 -4.39 2.86 -33.30
N GLN A 515 -3.92 3.28 -34.46
CA GLN A 515 -3.52 2.54 -35.65
C GLN A 515 -2.71 1.26 -35.38
N ALA A 516 -2.77 0.32 -36.32
CA ALA A 516 -2.06 -0.96 -36.36
C ALA A 516 -0.52 -0.84 -36.37
N SER A 517 0.06 -0.42 -35.24
CA SER A 517 1.47 -0.56 -34.88
C SER A 517 1.61 -1.54 -33.70
N ALA A 518 2.82 -2.03 -33.44
CA ALA A 518 3.09 -3.03 -32.39
C ALA A 518 2.41 -2.70 -31.04
N LYS A 519 1.88 -3.72 -30.37
CA LYS A 519 1.28 -3.61 -29.03
C LYS A 519 2.38 -3.86 -28.00
N ILE A 520 2.47 -3.02 -26.99
CA ILE A 520 3.32 -3.30 -25.83
C ILE A 520 2.44 -4.02 -24.83
N ASP A 521 2.81 -5.25 -24.46
CA ASP A 521 2.28 -5.89 -23.27
C ASP A 521 3.16 -5.45 -22.10
N ASN A 522 2.85 -4.26 -21.60
CA ASN A 522 3.49 -3.70 -20.43
C ASN A 522 2.86 -4.23 -19.13
N GLY A 523 1.98 -5.25 -19.17
CA GLY A 523 1.36 -5.89 -18.00
C GLY A 523 0.65 -4.97 -16.98
N TRP A 524 0.45 -3.69 -17.34
CA TRP A 524 0.42 -2.57 -16.40
C TRP A 524 1.52 -2.67 -15.34
N GLY A 525 2.78 -2.40 -15.72
CA GLY A 525 3.95 -2.70 -14.91
C GLY A 525 3.88 -2.13 -13.50
N GLY A 526 4.62 -2.75 -12.57
CA GLY A 526 4.63 -2.33 -11.16
C GLY A 526 4.92 -0.84 -10.93
N SER A 527 5.60 -0.18 -11.88
CA SER A 527 5.79 1.27 -11.88
C SER A 527 4.53 2.07 -12.21
N ASP A 528 3.60 1.53 -12.99
CA ASP A 528 2.47 2.28 -13.57
C ASP A 528 1.21 2.21 -12.69
N LEU A 529 0.99 1.13 -11.92
CA LEU A 529 0.05 1.13 -10.78
C LEU A 529 0.48 2.16 -9.74
N ASP A 530 1.76 2.19 -9.43
CA ASP A 530 2.34 3.20 -8.57
C ASP A 530 2.32 4.59 -9.20
N GLU A 531 2.62 4.76 -10.50
CA GLU A 531 2.52 6.06 -11.19
C GLU A 531 1.07 6.52 -11.29
N ALA A 532 0.09 5.63 -11.47
CA ALA A 532 -1.32 5.99 -11.50
C ALA A 532 -1.85 6.34 -10.12
N ALA A 533 -1.44 5.59 -9.09
CA ALA A 533 -1.69 5.96 -7.70
C ALA A 533 -0.98 7.28 -7.32
N GLN A 534 0.17 7.59 -7.94
CA GLN A 534 0.90 8.85 -7.76
C GLN A 534 0.33 10.00 -8.61
N ARG A 535 -0.28 9.71 -9.77
CA ARG A 535 -1.02 10.65 -10.62
C ARG A 535 -2.38 10.91 -9.98
N ALA A 536 -2.36 11.58 -8.83
CA ALA A 536 -3.57 12.09 -8.22
C ALA A 536 -4.37 12.91 -9.25
N PRO A 537 -5.72 12.78 -9.27
CA PRO A 537 -6.53 13.66 -10.07
C PRO A 537 -6.12 15.09 -9.72
N LEU A 538 -5.68 15.84 -10.73
CA LEU A 538 -5.28 17.23 -10.58
C LEU A 538 -6.43 17.96 -9.90
N LEU A 539 -6.19 18.33 -8.63
CA LEU A 539 -7.18 18.83 -7.69
C LEU A 539 -7.98 19.96 -8.32
N GLY A 540 -9.30 19.84 -8.25
CA GLY A 540 -10.22 20.77 -8.87
C GLY A 540 -11.60 20.79 -8.25
N LEU A 541 -12.19 19.62 -8.05
CA LEU A 541 -13.53 19.49 -7.49
C LEU A 541 -13.65 18.06 -6.95
N PRO A 542 -14.21 17.85 -5.74
CA PRO A 542 -14.62 16.51 -5.33
C PRO A 542 -15.56 15.90 -6.37
N ASN A 543 -15.47 14.61 -6.65
CA ASN A 543 -16.45 13.93 -7.49
C ASN A 543 -17.65 13.45 -6.65
N LEU A 544 -18.71 12.94 -7.30
CA LEU A 544 -19.89 12.44 -6.57
C LEU A 544 -19.62 11.17 -5.77
N ASP A 545 -18.61 10.38 -6.12
CA ASP A 545 -18.22 9.18 -5.37
C ASP A 545 -17.45 9.55 -4.09
N ASP A 546 -16.70 10.66 -4.08
CA ASP A 546 -16.10 11.24 -2.86
C ASP A 546 -17.21 11.62 -1.86
N TRP A 547 -18.27 12.29 -2.36
CA TRP A 547 -19.43 12.64 -1.54
C TRP A 547 -20.16 11.40 -1.01
N ARG A 548 -20.41 10.40 -1.86
CA ARG A 548 -21.05 9.14 -1.46
C ARG A 548 -20.25 8.44 -0.38
N THR A 549 -18.93 8.30 -0.57
CA THR A 549 -18.02 7.67 0.41
C THR A 549 -18.11 8.37 1.77
N VAL A 550 -18.04 9.71 1.79
CA VAL A 550 -18.13 10.49 3.04
C VAL A 550 -19.52 10.38 3.67
N TRP A 551 -20.60 10.39 2.88
CA TRP A 551 -21.96 10.21 3.40
C TRP A 551 -22.19 8.80 3.96
N ASP A 552 -21.68 7.77 3.30
CA ASP A 552 -21.77 6.38 3.77
C ASP A 552 -20.95 6.18 5.05
N ALA A 553 -19.76 6.78 5.13
CA ALA A 553 -18.97 6.80 6.36
C ALA A 553 -19.70 7.52 7.51
N TRP A 554 -20.26 8.70 7.24
CA TRP A 554 -21.06 9.46 8.20
C TRP A 554 -22.28 8.68 8.68
N ASN A 555 -23.02 8.05 7.77
CA ASN A 555 -24.19 7.23 8.06
C ASN A 555 -23.80 5.98 8.86
N CYS A 556 -22.71 5.29 8.50
CA CYS A 556 -22.21 4.15 9.27
C CYS A 556 -21.96 4.56 10.74
N VAL A 557 -21.21 5.64 10.98
CA VAL A 557 -20.93 6.09 12.34
C VAL A 557 -22.20 6.51 13.07
N THR A 558 -22.98 7.44 12.50
CA THR A 558 -24.11 8.05 13.20
C THR A 558 -25.34 7.17 13.35
N LEU A 559 -25.55 6.22 12.43
CA LEU A 559 -26.77 5.39 12.39
C LEU A 559 -26.54 3.94 12.84
N THR A 560 -25.30 3.50 13.01
CA THR A 560 -25.02 2.12 13.46
C THR A 560 -24.24 2.07 14.77
N MET A 561 -23.35 3.04 15.03
CA MET A 561 -22.51 3.06 16.24
C MET A 561 -23.15 3.79 17.42
N ILE A 562 -24.11 4.70 17.18
CA ILE A 562 -24.77 5.51 18.21
C ILE A 562 -26.13 4.90 18.56
N PRO A 563 -26.31 4.32 19.76
CA PRO A 563 -27.62 3.93 20.26
C PRO A 563 -28.59 5.12 20.36
N HIS A 564 -29.90 4.87 20.23
CA HIS A 564 -30.91 5.93 20.23
C HIS A 564 -30.98 6.71 21.55
N ASP A 565 -30.78 6.04 22.69
CA ASP A 565 -30.69 6.66 24.01
C ASP A 565 -29.47 7.59 24.16
N MET A 566 -28.39 7.29 23.43
CA MET A 566 -27.17 8.09 23.41
C MET A 566 -27.28 9.39 22.59
N LEU A 567 -28.33 9.57 21.77
CA LEU A 567 -28.49 10.77 20.92
C LEU A 567 -28.48 12.07 21.74
N HIS A 568 -29.00 12.05 22.96
CA HIS A 568 -29.04 13.21 23.85
C HIS A 568 -27.95 13.20 24.93
N GLU A 569 -26.99 12.30 24.84
CA GLU A 569 -25.85 12.23 25.74
C GLU A 569 -24.69 13.10 25.26
N LYS A 570 -23.86 13.53 26.22
CA LYS A 570 -22.57 14.19 25.97
C LYS A 570 -21.44 13.27 26.45
N PRO A 571 -20.86 12.44 25.56
CA PRO A 571 -19.75 11.56 25.95
C PRO A 571 -18.51 12.32 26.46
N ILE A 572 -18.38 13.58 26.06
CA ILE A 572 -17.40 14.54 26.57
C ILE A 572 -18.20 15.77 27.03
N ASP A 573 -18.14 16.12 28.31
CA ASP A 573 -18.98 17.14 28.94
C ASP A 573 -18.96 18.50 28.23
N LEU A 574 -17.78 18.89 27.72
CA LEU A 574 -17.53 20.16 27.05
C LEU A 574 -17.98 20.19 25.58
N ARG A 575 -18.54 19.10 25.05
CA ARG A 575 -19.03 19.00 23.67
C ARG A 575 -20.57 19.01 23.64
N HIS A 576 -21.14 19.22 22.46
CA HIS A 576 -22.58 19.06 22.25
C HIS A 576 -23.02 17.59 22.35
N ILE A 577 -24.34 17.38 22.48
CA ILE A 577 -24.93 16.04 22.40
C ILE A 577 -24.68 15.40 21.03
N CYS A 578 -24.71 14.07 20.94
CA CYS A 578 -24.51 13.36 19.67
C CYS A 578 -25.46 13.86 18.55
N LEU A 579 -26.75 14.07 18.86
CA LEU A 579 -27.77 14.55 17.91
C LEU A 579 -27.42 15.89 17.25
N PHE A 580 -26.66 16.75 17.94
CA PHE A 580 -26.23 18.03 17.39
C PHE A 580 -25.43 17.86 16.10
N TYR A 581 -24.48 16.91 16.09
CA TYR A 581 -23.59 16.70 14.95
C TYR A 581 -24.35 16.21 13.72
N LEU A 582 -25.38 15.37 13.91
CA LEU A 582 -26.24 14.89 12.83
C LEU A 582 -26.98 16.05 12.13
N GLY A 583 -27.36 17.11 12.87
CA GLY A 583 -27.95 18.31 12.29
C GLY A 583 -26.93 19.33 11.78
N HIS A 584 -25.77 19.43 12.44
CA HIS A 584 -24.69 20.35 12.11
C HIS A 584 -24.13 20.14 10.71
N ILE A 585 -23.84 18.91 10.31
CA ILE A 585 -23.26 18.62 9.00
C ILE A 585 -24.16 19.08 7.84
N PRO A 586 -25.43 18.65 7.73
CA PRO A 586 -26.27 19.13 6.66
C PRO A 586 -26.55 20.64 6.77
N ALA A 587 -26.63 21.22 7.97
CA ALA A 587 -26.85 22.66 8.13
C ALA A 587 -25.66 23.49 7.62
N PHE A 588 -24.43 23.08 7.91
CA PHE A 588 -23.22 23.73 7.41
C PHE A 588 -23.19 23.74 5.88
N ILE A 589 -23.45 22.58 5.26
CA ILE A 589 -23.53 22.46 3.80
C ILE A 589 -24.64 23.36 3.23
N ASP A 590 -25.85 23.31 3.82
CA ASP A 590 -27.01 24.09 3.37
C ASP A 590 -26.77 25.60 3.44
N ILE A 591 -26.12 26.08 4.51
CA ILE A 591 -25.73 27.49 4.69
C ILE A 591 -24.80 27.92 3.56
N HIS A 592 -23.70 27.19 3.33
CA HIS A 592 -22.72 27.56 2.30
C HIS A 592 -23.26 27.42 0.87
N VAL A 593 -24.06 26.39 0.59
CA VAL A 593 -24.74 26.22 -0.70
C VAL A 593 -25.75 27.36 -0.94
N SER A 594 -26.58 27.70 0.06
CA SER A 594 -27.55 28.79 -0.05
C SER A 594 -26.89 30.15 -0.23
N MET A 595 -25.81 30.44 0.51
CA MET A 595 -25.04 31.68 0.33
C MET A 595 -24.40 31.77 -1.06
N HIS A 596 -23.87 30.66 -1.59
CA HIS A 596 -23.26 30.64 -2.92
C HIS A 596 -24.29 30.82 -4.03
N LEU A 597 -25.43 30.14 -3.94
CA LEU A 597 -26.49 30.17 -4.96
C LEU A 597 -27.46 31.35 -4.78
N GLU A 598 -27.26 32.20 -3.77
CA GLU A 598 -28.17 33.30 -3.39
C GLU A 598 -29.62 32.84 -3.18
N GLN A 599 -29.79 31.67 -2.55
CA GLN A 599 -31.08 31.04 -2.28
C GLN A 599 -31.39 31.07 -0.78
N PRO A 600 -32.67 31.04 -0.36
CA PRO A 600 -33.01 30.84 1.05
C PRO A 600 -32.45 29.50 1.58
N HIS A 601 -32.23 29.40 2.89
CA HIS A 601 -31.92 28.13 3.53
C HIS A 601 -33.08 27.15 3.37
N THR A 602 -32.77 25.86 3.30
CA THR A 602 -33.81 24.82 3.23
C THR A 602 -34.63 24.79 4.51
N ASN A 603 -34.01 25.11 5.66
CA ASN A 603 -34.70 25.23 6.94
C ASN A 603 -34.01 26.25 7.86
N ASN A 604 -34.58 27.45 7.99
CA ASN A 604 -34.02 28.53 8.82
C ASN A 604 -33.89 28.17 10.31
N ARG A 605 -34.77 27.33 10.86
CA ARG A 605 -34.64 26.87 12.26
C ARG A 605 -33.40 26.01 12.43
N PHE A 606 -33.13 25.12 11.48
CA PHE A 606 -31.99 24.20 11.55
C PHE A 606 -30.69 24.97 11.33
N SER A 607 -30.65 25.88 10.36
CA SER A 607 -29.52 26.79 10.19
C SER A 607 -29.22 27.54 11.49
N ALA A 608 -30.21 28.10 12.19
CA ALA A 608 -29.97 28.85 13.42
C ALA A 608 -29.43 28.01 14.60
N ILE A 609 -29.92 26.78 14.80
CA ILE A 609 -29.53 25.95 15.96
C ILE A 609 -28.26 25.14 15.70
N PHE A 610 -27.94 24.84 14.43
CA PHE A 610 -26.85 23.94 14.05
C PHE A 610 -25.69 24.65 13.32
N GLU A 611 -25.72 25.97 13.16
CA GLU A 611 -24.70 26.75 12.40
C GLU A 611 -23.27 26.55 12.92
N ARG A 612 -23.05 26.60 14.24
CA ARG A 612 -21.70 26.61 14.81
C ARG A 612 -21.57 25.68 16.02
N GLY A 613 -20.59 24.78 15.96
CA GLY A 613 -20.23 23.87 17.06
C GLY A 613 -19.50 24.55 18.23
N ILE A 614 -19.31 23.81 19.32
CA ILE A 614 -18.58 24.26 20.51
C ILE A 614 -17.09 23.89 20.41
N ASP A 615 -16.24 24.88 20.68
CA ASP A 615 -14.86 24.65 21.12
C ASP A 615 -14.76 24.69 22.67
N PRO A 616 -14.33 23.59 23.33
CA PRO A 616 -14.22 23.48 24.79
C PRO A 616 -13.28 24.51 25.42
N HIS A 617 -13.66 25.22 26.49
CA HIS A 617 -12.71 26.06 27.23
C HIS A 617 -11.97 25.23 28.30
N MET A 618 -10.73 24.80 28.04
CA MET A 618 -10.03 23.89 28.96
C MET A 618 -9.53 24.53 30.26
N ASP A 619 -9.36 25.85 30.31
CA ASP A 619 -8.91 26.55 31.54
C ASP A 619 -10.05 26.82 32.53
N ASP A 620 -11.30 26.78 32.05
CA ASP A 620 -12.51 26.95 32.86
C ASP A 620 -13.63 26.11 32.23
N VAL A 621 -13.82 24.91 32.77
CA VAL A 621 -14.82 23.93 32.31
C VAL A 621 -16.28 24.38 32.51
N THR A 622 -16.49 25.53 33.16
CA THR A 622 -17.82 26.15 33.30
C THR A 622 -18.15 27.14 32.18
N GLN A 623 -17.17 27.44 31.31
CA GLN A 623 -17.32 28.34 30.17
C GLN A 623 -17.16 27.58 28.85
N CYS A 624 -17.79 28.09 27.79
CA CYS A 624 -17.62 27.63 26.41
C CYS A 624 -17.38 28.82 25.49
N ASN A 625 -16.65 28.61 24.40
CA ASN A 625 -16.49 29.64 23.37
C ASN A 625 -17.85 29.96 22.71
N PRO A 626 -18.03 31.17 22.12
CA PRO A 626 -19.30 31.56 21.49
C PRO A 626 -19.81 30.52 20.50
N HIS A 627 -21.05 30.05 20.69
CA HIS A 627 -21.72 29.04 19.86
C HIS A 627 -23.19 29.38 19.62
N SER A 628 -23.86 28.68 18.70
CA SER A 628 -25.29 28.86 18.41
C SER A 628 -26.16 28.66 19.65
N GLN A 629 -27.25 29.42 19.80
CA GLN A 629 -28.23 29.13 20.86
C GLN A 629 -28.93 27.80 20.56
N VAL A 630 -28.66 26.79 21.37
CA VAL A 630 -29.20 25.43 21.21
C VAL A 630 -30.32 25.14 22.21
N PRO A 631 -31.27 24.24 21.88
CA PRO A 631 -32.26 23.78 22.83
C PRO A 631 -31.62 23.13 24.07
N THR A 632 -32.16 23.44 25.26
CA THR A 632 -31.65 22.87 26.53
C THR A 632 -32.44 21.65 27.00
N LYS A 633 -33.66 21.44 26.49
CA LYS A 633 -34.51 20.30 26.83
C LYS A 633 -34.57 19.30 25.68
N PRO A 634 -34.54 17.98 25.92
CA PRO A 634 -34.59 16.97 24.88
C PRO A 634 -35.77 17.13 23.90
N GLU A 635 -36.95 17.49 24.39
CA GLU A 635 -38.16 17.66 23.59
C GLU A 635 -38.15 18.85 22.62
N ASP A 636 -37.26 19.82 22.83
CA ASP A 636 -37.16 21.02 22.01
C ASP A 636 -36.19 20.83 20.81
N TRP A 637 -35.42 19.73 20.81
CA TRP A 637 -34.57 19.34 19.69
C TRP A 637 -35.42 18.81 18.52
N PRO A 638 -35.01 19.04 17.27
CA PRO A 638 -35.58 18.33 16.13
C PRO A 638 -35.43 16.82 16.31
N THR A 639 -36.42 16.06 15.86
CA THR A 639 -36.36 14.59 15.88
C THR A 639 -35.27 14.08 14.93
N LEU A 640 -34.75 12.88 15.20
CA LEU A 640 -33.82 12.21 14.29
C LEU A 640 -34.39 12.12 12.87
N ARG A 641 -35.69 11.79 12.75
CA ARG A 641 -36.39 11.70 11.47
C ARG A 641 -36.35 13.02 10.69
N GLU A 642 -36.66 14.14 11.33
CA GLU A 642 -36.64 15.47 10.69
C GLU A 642 -35.22 15.86 10.24
N ILE A 643 -34.20 15.51 11.03
CA ILE A 643 -32.79 15.76 10.68
C ILE A 643 -32.38 14.92 9.46
N LEU A 644 -32.74 13.64 9.41
CA LEU A 644 -32.41 12.77 8.28
C LEU A 644 -33.15 13.16 7.00
N ASP A 645 -34.41 13.57 7.09
CA ASP A 645 -35.14 14.10 5.94
C ASP A 645 -34.50 15.41 5.43
N TYR A 646 -34.06 16.29 6.34
CA TYR A 646 -33.28 17.47 5.97
C TYR A 646 -31.95 17.11 5.31
N GLN A 647 -31.21 16.15 5.85
CA GLN A 647 -29.97 15.64 5.26
C GLN A 647 -30.18 15.17 3.82
N GLN A 648 -31.22 14.38 3.54
CA GLN A 648 -31.53 13.92 2.17
C GLN A 648 -31.78 15.09 1.21
N VAL A 649 -32.51 16.12 1.65
CA VAL A 649 -32.77 17.30 0.81
C VAL A 649 -31.47 18.04 0.49
N VAL A 650 -30.59 18.23 1.48
CA VAL A 650 -29.30 18.92 1.32
C VAL A 650 -28.36 18.11 0.40
N GLN A 651 -28.26 16.79 0.58
CA GLN A 651 -27.50 15.91 -0.31
C GLN A 651 -28.01 16.01 -1.77
N GLY A 652 -29.33 16.04 -1.95
CA GLY A 652 -29.94 16.26 -3.26
C GLY A 652 -29.64 17.65 -3.85
N ARG A 653 -29.45 18.70 -3.02
CA ARG A 653 -28.96 20.01 -3.49
C ARG A 653 -27.53 19.91 -4.02
N VAL A 654 -26.64 19.21 -3.32
CA VAL A 654 -25.26 18.98 -3.77
C VAL A 654 -25.25 18.22 -5.10
N GLN A 655 -26.00 17.13 -5.22
CA GLN A 655 -26.10 16.36 -6.47
C GLN A 655 -26.60 17.22 -7.65
N ARG A 656 -27.64 18.02 -7.43
CA ARG A 656 -28.16 18.94 -8.46
C ARG A 656 -27.11 19.94 -8.94
N ILE A 657 -26.19 20.42 -8.09
CA ILE A 657 -25.09 21.29 -8.53
C ILE A 657 -24.24 20.60 -9.61
N TYR A 658 -23.89 19.32 -9.43
CA TYR A 658 -23.14 18.56 -10.43
C TYR A 658 -23.96 18.35 -11.72
N GLU A 659 -25.25 18.04 -11.60
CA GLU A 659 -26.14 17.89 -12.76
C GLU A 659 -26.31 19.19 -13.54
N ASP A 660 -26.53 20.31 -12.86
CA ASP A 660 -26.70 21.64 -13.45
C ASP A 660 -25.42 22.09 -14.15
N VAL A 661 -24.25 21.82 -13.56
CA VAL A 661 -22.94 22.04 -14.21
C VAL A 661 -22.80 21.16 -15.45
N GLY A 662 -23.16 19.88 -15.35
CA GLY A 662 -23.09 18.93 -16.46
C GLY A 662 -24.01 19.30 -17.64
N ARG A 663 -25.18 19.88 -17.36
CA ARG A 663 -26.11 20.42 -18.38
C ARG A 663 -25.72 21.80 -18.90
N GLY A 664 -24.88 22.53 -18.17
CA GLY A 664 -24.48 23.91 -18.47
C GLY A 664 -25.44 24.99 -17.93
N ASP A 665 -26.36 24.62 -17.04
CA ASP A 665 -27.30 25.54 -16.37
C ASP A 665 -26.61 26.37 -15.27
N LEU A 666 -25.54 25.81 -14.67
CA LEU A 666 -24.73 26.48 -13.65
C LEU A 666 -23.27 26.58 -14.13
N VAL A 667 -22.72 27.79 -14.09
CA VAL A 667 -21.33 28.04 -14.51
C VAL A 667 -20.37 27.59 -13.41
N MET A 668 -19.49 26.65 -13.76
CA MET A 668 -18.41 26.22 -12.89
C MET A 668 -17.35 27.32 -12.74
N ASN A 669 -17.00 27.66 -11.49
CA ASN A 669 -15.96 28.63 -11.14
C ASN A 669 -15.18 28.18 -9.88
N ARG A 670 -14.05 28.81 -9.58
CA ARG A 670 -13.19 28.43 -8.43
C ARG A 670 -13.90 28.57 -7.09
N ARG A 671 -14.75 29.59 -6.93
CA ARG A 671 -15.50 29.81 -5.69
C ARG A 671 -16.48 28.67 -5.41
N LEU A 672 -17.18 28.18 -6.44
CA LEU A 672 -18.08 27.03 -6.35
C LEU A 672 -17.30 25.76 -5.98
N ALA A 673 -16.18 25.54 -6.67
CA ALA A 673 -15.29 24.41 -6.41
C ALA A 673 -14.73 24.43 -4.98
N ARG A 674 -14.23 25.57 -4.50
CA ARG A 674 -13.73 25.72 -3.12
C ARG A 674 -14.82 25.47 -2.09
N MET A 675 -16.04 25.98 -2.31
CA MET A 675 -17.16 25.76 -1.39
C MET A 675 -17.48 24.26 -1.25
N LEU A 676 -17.55 23.53 -2.37
CA LEU A 676 -17.78 22.08 -2.36
C LEU A 676 -16.63 21.32 -1.71
N TRP A 677 -15.40 21.74 -1.98
CA TRP A 677 -14.20 21.18 -1.38
C TRP A 677 -14.21 21.37 0.15
N MET A 678 -14.36 22.61 0.61
CA MET A 678 -14.39 23.00 2.04
C MET A 678 -15.49 22.28 2.81
N THR A 679 -16.69 22.20 2.24
CA THR A 679 -17.82 21.52 2.89
C THR A 679 -17.62 20.02 2.99
N LEU A 680 -17.01 19.36 2.00
CA LEU A 680 -16.67 17.93 2.08
C LEU A 680 -15.64 17.65 3.19
N GLU A 681 -14.56 18.44 3.26
CA GLU A 681 -13.50 18.25 4.26
C GLU A 681 -13.97 18.60 5.67
N HIS A 682 -14.86 19.58 5.81
CA HIS A 682 -15.55 19.84 7.07
C HIS A 682 -16.29 18.59 7.59
N VAL A 683 -16.97 17.82 6.72
CA VAL A 683 -17.60 16.56 7.15
C VAL A 683 -16.57 15.57 7.66
N ASN A 684 -15.43 15.41 6.96
CA ASN A 684 -14.35 14.51 7.39
C ASN A 684 -13.74 14.91 8.74
N LEU A 685 -13.50 16.20 8.97
CA LEU A 685 -12.98 16.70 10.25
C LEU A 685 -13.96 16.45 11.42
N HIS A 686 -15.26 16.62 11.15
CA HIS A 686 -16.30 16.35 12.13
C HIS A 686 -16.56 14.85 12.35
N LEU A 687 -16.30 14.00 11.35
CA LEU A 687 -16.37 12.56 11.48
C LEU A 687 -15.35 12.08 12.52
N GLU A 688 -14.11 12.54 12.42
CA GLU A 688 -13.06 12.25 13.41
C GLU A 688 -13.41 12.85 14.79
N THR A 689 -13.98 14.06 14.80
CA THR A 689 -14.46 14.70 16.04
C THR A 689 -15.49 13.87 16.78
N LEU A 690 -16.48 13.37 16.05
CA LEU A 690 -17.52 12.53 16.62
C LEU A 690 -16.93 11.20 17.10
N LEU A 691 -16.01 10.60 16.35
CA LEU A 691 -15.41 9.32 16.70
C LEU A 691 -14.65 9.35 18.02
N TYR A 692 -13.83 10.37 18.30
CA TYR A 692 -13.18 10.43 19.61
C TYR A 692 -14.16 10.70 20.76
N MET A 693 -15.32 11.33 20.50
CA MET A 693 -16.39 11.42 21.49
C MET A 693 -17.00 10.05 21.76
N LEU A 694 -17.37 9.33 20.70
CA LEU A 694 -17.96 8.00 20.81
C LEU A 694 -17.02 7.02 21.52
N LEU A 695 -15.71 7.11 21.31
CA LEU A 695 -14.72 6.26 22.00
C LEU A 695 -14.74 6.42 23.54
N GLN A 696 -15.23 7.55 24.06
CA GLN A 696 -15.34 7.77 25.51
C GLN A 696 -16.59 7.11 26.12
N SER A 697 -17.62 6.81 25.33
CA SER A 697 -18.83 6.19 25.83
C SER A 697 -18.73 4.66 25.81
N PRO A 698 -19.06 3.97 26.91
CA PRO A 698 -19.14 2.51 26.93
C PRO A 698 -20.35 1.97 26.16
N SER A 699 -21.33 2.81 25.83
CA SER A 699 -22.54 2.43 25.09
C SER A 699 -22.35 2.43 23.57
N THR A 700 -21.23 2.99 23.08
CA THR A 700 -20.91 3.02 21.65
C THR A 700 -20.82 1.59 21.10
N ARG A 701 -21.54 1.34 20.01
CA ARG A 701 -21.51 0.05 19.32
C ARG A 701 -20.34 -0.02 18.34
N PRO A 702 -19.81 -1.22 18.06
CA PRO A 702 -18.84 -1.42 16.99
C PRO A 702 -19.37 -0.96 15.62
N PRO A 703 -18.47 -0.56 14.70
CA PRO A 703 -18.88 -0.14 13.36
C PRO A 703 -19.52 -1.30 12.59
N ALA A 704 -20.78 -1.15 12.19
CA ALA A 704 -21.49 -2.19 11.45
C ALA A 704 -20.92 -2.36 10.03
N GLY A 705 -20.84 -3.61 9.57
CA GLY A 705 -20.29 -3.95 8.26
C GLY A 705 -18.77 -4.04 8.20
N PHE A 706 -18.07 -3.94 9.34
CA PHE A 706 -16.63 -4.16 9.47
C PHE A 706 -16.35 -5.32 10.42
N MET A 707 -15.52 -6.26 9.99
CA MET A 707 -15.11 -7.37 10.85
C MET A 707 -14.29 -6.89 12.05
N ALA A 708 -14.62 -7.41 13.23
CA ALA A 708 -13.85 -7.16 14.45
C ALA A 708 -12.42 -7.74 14.33
N PRO A 709 -11.38 -7.03 14.80
CA PRO A 709 -10.01 -7.51 14.78
C PRO A 709 -9.83 -8.76 15.67
N ASP A 710 -9.00 -9.69 15.21
CA ASP A 710 -8.55 -10.79 16.06
C ASP A 710 -7.28 -10.41 16.82
N TRP A 711 -7.48 -9.81 17.99
CA TRP A 711 -6.41 -9.32 18.85
C TRP A 711 -5.37 -10.38 19.20
N ALA A 712 -5.79 -11.64 19.36
CA ALA A 712 -4.88 -12.73 19.74
C ALA A 712 -3.92 -13.09 18.60
N SER A 713 -4.42 -13.13 17.36
CA SER A 713 -3.56 -13.35 16.19
C SER A 713 -2.71 -12.12 15.85
N LEU A 714 -3.33 -10.94 15.86
CA LEU A 714 -2.66 -9.68 15.53
C LEU A 714 -1.49 -9.37 16.47
N SER A 715 -1.70 -9.52 17.79
CA SER A 715 -0.64 -9.27 18.78
C SER A 715 0.57 -10.19 18.59
N LYS A 716 0.36 -11.48 18.31
CA LYS A 716 1.45 -12.42 18.03
C LYS A 716 2.25 -12.00 16.79
N ARG A 717 1.56 -11.58 15.73
CA ARG A 717 2.20 -11.09 14.50
C ARG A 717 3.01 -9.82 14.77
N TRP A 718 2.41 -8.83 15.41
CA TRP A 718 3.08 -7.57 15.74
C TRP A 718 4.28 -7.80 16.66
N GLN A 719 4.20 -8.75 17.60
CA GLN A 719 5.34 -9.11 18.44
C GLN A 719 6.48 -9.73 17.61
N ALA A 720 6.18 -10.66 16.71
CA ALA A 720 7.18 -11.27 15.83
C ALA A 720 7.82 -10.24 14.89
N GLU A 721 7.03 -9.31 14.34
CA GLU A 721 7.53 -8.20 13.52
C GLU A 721 8.41 -7.25 14.32
N TYR A 722 7.97 -6.87 15.53
CA TYR A 722 8.73 -6.03 16.46
C TYR A 722 10.10 -6.64 16.76
N GLU A 723 10.16 -7.94 17.06
CA GLU A 723 11.42 -8.66 17.29
C GLU A 723 12.30 -8.70 16.03
N LYS A 724 11.71 -8.97 14.86
CA LYS A 724 12.40 -9.00 13.56
C LYS A 724 13.06 -7.67 13.23
N VAL A 725 12.46 -6.55 13.63
CA VAL A 725 12.99 -5.19 13.38
C VAL A 725 13.83 -4.64 14.54
N GLY A 726 14.40 -5.50 15.39
CA GLY A 726 15.36 -5.08 16.43
C GLY A 726 14.73 -4.73 17.79
N GLY A 727 13.43 -4.93 17.96
CA GLY A 727 12.74 -4.79 19.23
C GLY A 727 12.92 -3.41 19.88
N SER A 728 13.33 -3.40 21.15
CA SER A 728 13.46 -2.15 21.93
C SER A 728 14.53 -1.21 21.37
N LEU A 729 15.54 -1.75 20.68
CA LEU A 729 16.59 -0.94 20.07
C LEU A 729 16.01 -0.02 18.99
N ALA A 730 15.04 -0.50 18.19
CA ALA A 730 14.41 0.29 17.14
C ALA A 730 13.62 1.49 17.70
N LEU A 731 13.05 1.37 18.90
CA LEU A 731 12.30 2.45 19.55
C LEU A 731 13.20 3.59 20.07
N GLU A 732 14.49 3.32 20.31
CA GLU A 732 15.46 4.32 20.78
C GLU A 732 16.26 4.96 19.63
N GLN A 733 16.08 4.48 18.39
CA GLN A 733 16.76 5.03 17.22
C GLN A 733 16.33 6.46 16.90
N ARG A 734 17.25 7.21 16.28
CA ARG A 734 17.07 8.63 15.96
C ARG A 734 17.55 8.95 14.55
N PHE A 735 16.77 9.78 13.86
CA PHE A 735 17.21 10.45 12.65
C PHE A 735 17.89 11.76 12.99
N HIS A 736 18.93 12.11 12.23
CA HIS A 736 19.70 13.33 12.41
C HIS A 736 19.53 14.21 11.19
N PHE A 737 19.20 15.47 11.44
CA PHE A 737 18.98 16.46 10.40
C PHE A 737 19.87 17.67 10.67
N GLU A 738 20.65 18.05 9.66
CA GLU A 738 21.43 19.29 9.70
C GLU A 738 20.53 20.53 9.61
N ALA A 739 21.06 21.70 9.95
CA ALA A 739 20.30 22.94 9.82
C ALA A 739 19.87 23.18 8.36
N SER A 740 18.61 23.58 8.17
CA SER A 740 18.06 23.85 6.82
C SER A 740 16.80 24.70 6.85
N THR A 741 16.48 25.27 5.69
CA THR A 741 15.19 25.89 5.43
C THR A 741 14.15 24.84 5.05
N VAL A 742 12.96 24.90 5.66
CA VAL A 742 11.78 24.08 5.33
C VAL A 742 10.70 24.99 4.75
N GLU A 743 10.00 24.52 3.72
CA GLU A 743 8.87 25.23 3.12
C GLU A 743 7.55 24.72 3.69
N LEU A 744 6.73 25.63 4.20
CA LEU A 744 5.41 25.36 4.78
C LEU A 744 4.32 26.12 4.00
N GLY A 745 3.14 25.52 3.86
CA GLY A 745 1.99 26.14 3.20
C GLY A 745 2.10 26.23 1.66
N HIS A 746 1.11 26.88 1.06
CA HIS A 746 0.97 27.10 -0.38
C HIS A 746 0.42 28.50 -0.69
N ASP A 747 0.52 28.91 -1.95
CA ASP A 747 0.10 30.23 -2.42
C ASP A 747 -1.29 30.16 -3.07
N ASP A 748 -2.32 29.89 -2.27
CA ASP A 748 -3.73 29.84 -2.70
C ASP A 748 -4.61 30.78 -1.83
N ASP A 749 -4.68 32.04 -2.21
CA ASP A 749 -5.50 33.06 -1.54
C ASP A 749 -6.94 33.00 -2.04
N ASP A 750 -7.86 32.54 -1.20
CA ASP A 750 -9.27 32.34 -1.56
C ASP A 750 -10.03 33.64 -1.87
N SER A 751 -9.51 34.80 -1.47
CA SER A 751 -10.08 36.10 -1.83
C SER A 751 -9.98 36.40 -3.33
N GLN A 752 -9.09 35.70 -4.04
CA GLN A 752 -8.91 35.86 -5.50
C GLN A 752 -9.94 35.05 -6.31
N ASP A 753 -10.66 34.11 -5.68
CA ASP A 753 -11.62 33.25 -6.37
C ASP A 753 -12.85 34.01 -6.90
N PHE A 754 -13.09 35.24 -6.42
CA PHE A 754 -14.21 36.09 -6.82
C PHE A 754 -14.01 36.76 -8.19
N ASP A 755 -12.77 36.90 -8.64
CA ASP A 755 -12.41 37.66 -9.85
C ASP A 755 -12.04 36.76 -11.05
N ILE A 756 -12.12 35.45 -10.88
CA ILE A 756 -11.64 34.47 -11.85
C ILE A 756 -12.82 33.73 -12.51
N VAL A 757 -13.11 34.12 -13.76
CA VAL A 757 -14.09 33.46 -14.62
C VAL A 757 -13.34 32.83 -15.81
N ALA A 758 -13.66 31.58 -16.16
CA ALA A 758 -13.02 30.87 -17.26
C ALA A 758 -13.00 31.72 -18.54
N THR A 759 -11.85 31.81 -19.22
CA THR A 759 -11.71 32.62 -20.45
C THR A 759 -12.52 32.07 -21.63
N ARG A 760 -13.09 30.86 -21.48
CA ARG A 760 -13.96 30.15 -22.43
C ARG A 760 -14.99 29.35 -21.63
N PRO A 761 -16.23 29.16 -22.11
CA PRO A 761 -17.17 28.23 -21.50
C PRO A 761 -16.54 26.83 -21.43
N THR A 762 -16.43 26.27 -20.23
CA THR A 762 -15.97 24.90 -20.00
C THR A 762 -16.78 24.30 -18.85
N SER A 763 -17.18 23.04 -18.98
CA SER A 763 -17.74 22.22 -17.90
C SER A 763 -16.65 21.44 -17.15
N ASP A 764 -15.38 21.62 -17.52
CA ASP A 764 -14.24 20.92 -16.95
C ASP A 764 -13.41 21.85 -16.05
N VAL A 765 -13.38 21.55 -14.75
CA VAL A 765 -12.59 22.29 -13.76
C VAL A 765 -11.08 22.17 -14.02
N ARG A 766 -10.62 21.12 -14.69
CA ARG A 766 -9.21 20.93 -15.05
C ARG A 766 -8.73 22.02 -16.01
N ASP A 767 -9.59 22.43 -16.94
CA ASP A 767 -9.30 23.53 -17.86
C ASP A 767 -9.24 24.88 -17.14
N LEU A 768 -10.08 25.09 -16.12
CA LEU A 768 -10.08 26.29 -15.28
C LEU A 768 -8.81 26.35 -14.41
N ASN A 769 -8.44 25.25 -13.76
CA ASN A 769 -7.25 25.20 -12.92
C ASN A 769 -5.96 25.28 -13.75
N MET A 770 -5.92 24.72 -14.97
CA MET A 770 -4.78 24.89 -15.87
C MET A 770 -4.55 26.36 -16.27
N GLN A 771 -5.63 27.14 -16.43
CA GLN A 771 -5.56 28.58 -16.72
C GLN A 771 -5.04 29.40 -15.53
N LEU A 772 -5.07 28.84 -14.32
CA LEU A 772 -4.72 29.51 -13.06
C LEU A 772 -3.45 28.95 -12.42
N GLY A 773 -2.74 28.09 -13.13
CA GLY A 773 -1.46 27.53 -12.67
C GLY A 773 -1.59 26.31 -11.74
N GLN A 774 -2.74 25.64 -11.72
CA GLN A 774 -3.06 24.44 -10.92
C GLN A 774 -2.96 24.66 -9.40
N PRO A 775 -3.73 25.60 -8.83
CA PRO A 775 -3.74 25.86 -7.39
C PRO A 775 -4.29 24.65 -6.58
N GLU A 776 -3.55 24.25 -5.53
CA GLU A 776 -3.99 23.30 -4.50
C GLU A 776 -5.05 23.98 -3.62
N PHE A 777 -6.25 23.40 -3.44
CA PHE A 777 -7.21 23.92 -2.45
C PHE A 777 -6.70 23.62 -1.04
N GLY A 778 -6.78 24.62 -0.16
CA GLY A 778 -6.47 24.50 1.25
C GLY A 778 -7.26 25.51 2.09
N TRP A 779 -7.19 25.33 3.40
CA TRP A 779 -7.74 26.27 4.38
C TRP A 779 -6.89 27.53 4.48
N ASP A 780 -7.43 28.58 5.09
CA ASP A 780 -6.72 29.86 5.25
C ASP A 780 -5.41 29.73 6.06
N ASN A 781 -5.31 28.78 6.99
CA ASN A 781 -4.07 28.51 7.73
C ASN A 781 -2.98 27.78 6.93
N GLU A 782 -3.27 27.37 5.70
CA GLU A 782 -2.30 26.76 4.80
C GLU A 782 -1.62 27.80 3.89
N HIS A 783 -2.09 29.06 3.90
CA HIS A 783 -1.60 30.17 3.07
C HIS A 783 -1.10 31.38 3.89
N PRO A 784 -0.02 32.07 3.47
CA PRO A 784 0.80 31.81 2.28
C PRO A 784 1.89 30.76 2.46
N ARG A 785 2.53 30.41 1.33
CA ARG A 785 3.78 29.67 1.34
C ARG A 785 4.84 30.50 2.06
N ARG A 786 5.54 29.86 2.99
CA ARG A 786 6.60 30.50 3.78
C ARG A 786 7.78 29.58 4.01
N ARG A 787 8.95 30.19 4.20
CA ARG A 787 10.20 29.50 4.51
C ARG A 787 10.51 29.66 5.99
N VAL A 788 10.76 28.55 6.66
CA VAL A 788 11.06 28.50 8.09
C VAL A 788 12.42 27.83 8.27
N GLU A 789 13.32 28.48 9.00
CA GLU A 789 14.64 27.92 9.31
C GLU A 789 14.53 26.90 10.46
N THR A 790 15.21 25.77 10.29
CA THR A 790 15.39 24.76 11.33
C THR A 790 16.87 24.69 11.70
N LYS A 791 17.18 24.61 13.00
CA LYS A 791 18.52 24.30 13.48
C LYS A 791 18.84 22.84 13.20
N ALA A 792 20.08 22.43 13.44
CA ALA A 792 20.39 21.00 13.46
C ALA A 792 19.69 20.34 14.66
N PHE A 793 19.09 19.18 14.44
CA PHE A 793 18.37 18.44 15.47
C PHE A 793 18.45 16.94 15.22
N SER A 794 18.07 16.16 16.23
CA SER A 794 17.77 14.74 16.09
C SER A 794 16.33 14.48 16.52
N ILE A 795 15.70 13.45 15.98
CA ILE A 795 14.29 13.11 16.26
C ILE A 795 14.11 11.58 16.33
N SER A 796 13.27 11.11 17.24
CA SER A 796 12.94 9.69 17.38
C SER A 796 12.41 9.10 16.06
N ALA A 797 12.94 7.93 15.70
CA ALA A 797 12.62 7.26 14.44
C ALA A 797 11.18 6.73 14.38
N LEU A 798 10.59 6.40 15.52
CA LEU A 798 9.18 6.01 15.68
C LEU A 798 8.47 6.94 16.70
N PRO A 799 7.12 7.08 16.62
CA PRO A 799 6.35 7.76 17.66
C PRO A 799 6.44 7.04 19.00
N ILE A 800 6.16 7.76 20.08
CA ILE A 800 6.14 7.22 21.44
C ILE A 800 5.09 6.11 21.52
N SER A 801 5.49 4.91 21.95
CA SER A 801 4.57 3.78 22.10
C SER A 801 3.83 3.77 23.44
N ASN A 802 2.74 3.02 23.54
CA ASN A 802 2.03 2.80 24.81
C ASN A 802 2.95 2.19 25.88
N ALA A 803 3.82 1.23 25.52
CA ALA A 803 4.80 0.66 26.43
C ALA A 803 5.75 1.73 26.99
N GLN A 804 6.31 2.56 26.09
CA GLN A 804 7.21 3.64 26.48
C GLN A 804 6.54 4.64 27.44
N TYR A 805 5.29 5.02 27.16
CA TYR A 805 4.55 5.96 28.02
C TYR A 805 4.20 5.33 29.38
N ARG A 806 3.83 4.05 29.41
CA ARG A 806 3.59 3.31 30.67
C ARG A 806 4.85 3.27 31.54
N ASP A 807 6.01 3.02 30.93
CA ASP A 807 7.29 2.99 31.63
C ASP A 807 7.65 4.37 32.20
N PHE A 808 7.32 5.45 31.48
CA PHE A 808 7.42 6.83 32.00
C PHE A 808 6.53 7.07 33.22
N LEU A 809 5.25 6.67 33.18
CA LEU A 809 4.35 6.84 34.33
C LEU A 809 4.87 6.09 35.55
N SER A 810 5.36 4.86 35.35
CA SER A 810 5.97 4.04 36.41
C SER A 810 7.24 4.70 36.96
N ALA A 811 8.16 5.13 36.10
CA ALA A 811 9.42 5.75 36.49
C ALA A 811 9.25 7.08 37.23
N THR A 812 8.16 7.81 36.96
CA THR A 812 7.87 9.11 37.57
C THR A 812 6.85 9.05 38.71
N ASN A 813 6.28 7.87 38.99
CA ASN A 813 5.12 7.70 39.88
C ASN A 813 3.95 8.63 39.51
N SER A 814 3.77 8.91 38.21
CA SER A 814 2.70 9.76 37.71
C SER A 814 1.39 8.98 37.55
N THR A 815 0.27 9.61 37.91
CA THR A 815 -1.08 9.07 37.69
C THR A 815 -1.75 9.63 36.43
N ASP A 816 -1.02 10.41 35.62
CA ASP A 816 -1.53 11.12 34.44
C ASP A 816 -1.63 10.19 33.21
N ALA A 817 -2.47 9.16 33.33
CA ALA A 817 -2.76 8.23 32.23
C ALA A 817 -3.57 8.93 31.13
N PRO A 818 -3.32 8.63 29.83
CA PRO A 818 -4.07 9.22 28.73
C PRO A 818 -5.56 8.84 28.76
N SER A 819 -6.44 9.72 28.26
CA SER A 819 -7.88 9.42 28.18
C SER A 819 -8.23 8.29 27.21
N SER A 820 -7.31 7.92 26.33
CA SER A 820 -7.41 6.71 25.50
C SER A 820 -7.28 5.41 26.31
N TRP A 821 -6.82 5.48 27.56
CA TRP A 821 -6.70 4.31 28.45
C TRP A 821 -7.90 4.21 29.41
N ILE A 822 -8.17 3.00 29.86
CA ILE A 822 -9.15 2.69 30.91
C ILE A 822 -8.52 1.69 31.88
N LYS A 823 -8.82 1.82 33.17
CA LYS A 823 -8.37 0.82 34.14
C LYS A 823 -9.20 -0.46 33.97
N SER A 824 -8.52 -1.57 33.74
CA SER A 824 -9.05 -2.92 33.62
C SER A 824 -8.67 -3.73 34.85
N GLY A 825 -9.58 -4.51 35.42
CA GLY A 825 -9.28 -5.46 36.50
C GLY A 825 -9.19 -4.86 37.92
N ALA A 826 -9.18 -5.77 38.92
CA ALA A 826 -9.09 -5.42 40.35
C ALA A 826 -7.68 -4.99 40.78
N ASP A 827 -6.66 -5.28 39.95
CA ASP A 827 -5.26 -4.93 40.16
C ASP A 827 -4.91 -3.51 39.69
N GLY A 828 -5.83 -2.84 38.98
CA GLY A 828 -5.65 -1.51 38.45
C GLY A 828 -4.75 -1.44 37.20
N SER A 829 -4.60 -2.55 36.47
CA SER A 829 -3.94 -2.57 35.16
C SER A 829 -4.68 -1.68 34.15
N PHE A 830 -4.02 -1.31 33.05
CA PHE A 830 -4.60 -0.46 32.01
C PHE A 830 -4.92 -1.26 30.74
N SER A 831 -6.03 -0.92 30.09
CA SER A 831 -6.37 -1.30 28.72
C SER A 831 -6.51 -0.04 27.87
N VAL A 832 -6.37 -0.19 26.54
CA VAL A 832 -6.60 0.86 25.56
C VAL A 832 -8.04 0.77 25.04
N ARG A 833 -8.74 1.91 24.96
CA ARG A 833 -10.10 2.00 24.42
C ARG A 833 -10.07 1.80 22.90
N THR A 834 -10.98 0.98 22.38
CA THR A 834 -11.23 0.84 20.94
C THR A 834 -12.74 0.77 20.67
N PHE A 835 -13.14 0.91 19.41
CA PHE A 835 -14.55 0.71 19.02
C PHE A 835 -15.02 -0.75 19.09
N TYR A 836 -14.12 -1.70 19.36
CA TYR A 836 -14.43 -3.11 19.58
C TYR A 836 -14.30 -3.52 21.06
N GLY A 837 -14.33 -2.54 21.97
CA GLY A 837 -14.14 -2.72 23.41
C GLY A 837 -12.72 -2.41 23.88
N ALA A 838 -12.49 -2.57 25.18
CA ALA A 838 -11.18 -2.32 25.78
C ALA A 838 -10.20 -3.46 25.42
N VAL A 839 -9.03 -3.09 24.91
CA VAL A 839 -7.96 -4.00 24.51
C VAL A 839 -6.85 -3.97 25.55
N ASP A 840 -6.42 -5.14 26.01
CA ASP A 840 -5.36 -5.26 27.01
C ASP A 840 -4.04 -4.61 26.54
N MET A 841 -3.30 -4.00 27.47
CA MET A 841 -2.04 -3.33 27.15
C MET A 841 -1.01 -4.25 26.49
N THR A 842 -1.02 -5.56 26.78
CA THR A 842 -0.11 -6.52 26.13
C THR A 842 -0.33 -6.64 24.63
N VAL A 843 -1.55 -6.38 24.14
CA VAL A 843 -1.88 -6.32 22.72
C VAL A 843 -1.50 -4.96 22.13
N ALA A 844 -1.81 -3.87 22.84
CA ALA A 844 -1.66 -2.50 22.35
C ALA A 844 -0.30 -1.85 22.65
N GLN A 845 0.62 -2.56 23.31
CA GLN A 845 1.89 -2.02 23.82
C GLN A 845 2.76 -1.33 22.77
N HIS A 846 2.73 -1.83 21.53
CA HIS A 846 3.55 -1.32 20.42
C HIS A 846 2.84 -0.25 19.58
N TRP A 847 1.57 0.06 19.88
CA TRP A 847 0.84 1.13 19.21
C TRP A 847 1.37 2.50 19.67
N PRO A 848 1.28 3.53 18.81
CA PRO A 848 1.54 4.90 19.26
C PRO A 848 0.57 5.26 20.39
N VAL A 849 1.09 5.86 21.46
CA VAL A 849 0.25 6.37 22.54
C VAL A 849 -0.58 7.54 22.04
N GLN A 850 -1.87 7.54 22.38
CA GLN A 850 -2.78 8.65 22.10
C GLN A 850 -2.97 9.49 23.36
N ALA A 851 -2.38 10.69 23.40
CA ALA A 851 -2.31 11.55 24.58
C ALA A 851 -2.38 13.04 24.21
N SER A 852 -2.64 13.90 25.20
CA SER A 852 -2.60 15.35 25.00
C SER A 852 -1.19 15.85 24.69
N GLY A 853 -1.09 17.03 24.05
CA GLY A 853 0.19 17.70 23.83
C GLY A 853 0.95 17.96 25.14
N LYS A 854 0.25 18.33 26.22
CA LYS A 854 0.85 18.52 27.56
C LYS A 854 1.47 17.23 28.12
N GLN A 855 0.75 16.10 28.01
CA GLN A 855 1.25 14.79 28.45
C GLN A 855 2.51 14.37 27.68
N LEU A 856 2.50 14.56 26.36
CA LEU A 856 3.64 14.22 25.51
C LEU A 856 4.83 15.18 25.69
N GLN A 857 4.59 16.46 26.01
CA GLN A 857 5.64 17.39 26.42
C GLN A 857 6.32 16.93 27.72
N ALA A 858 5.54 16.47 28.70
CA ALA A 858 6.09 15.93 29.95
C ALA A 858 6.94 14.68 29.71
N TYR A 859 6.46 13.74 28.87
CA TYR A 859 7.24 12.58 28.44
C TYR A 859 8.55 12.98 27.74
N ALA A 860 8.46 13.90 26.76
CA ALA A 860 9.62 14.35 25.99
C ALA A 860 10.67 15.01 26.89
N ALA A 861 10.24 15.83 27.85
CA ALA A 861 11.12 16.45 28.85
C ALA A 861 11.80 15.41 29.75
N TRP A 862 11.06 14.37 30.18
CA TRP A 862 11.63 13.26 30.96
C TRP A 862 12.68 12.46 30.16
N LYS A 863 12.47 12.27 28.86
CA LYS A 863 13.47 11.71 27.92
C LYS A 863 14.61 12.69 27.57
N GLY A 864 14.66 13.87 28.19
CA GLY A 864 15.72 14.87 27.97
C GLY A 864 15.61 15.63 26.64
N GLY A 865 14.44 15.65 26.01
CA GLY A 865 14.17 16.35 24.76
C GLY A 865 12.90 17.22 24.83
N ARG A 866 12.30 17.47 23.66
CA ARG A 866 11.07 18.26 23.49
C ARG A 866 10.22 17.69 22.36
N LEU A 867 8.98 18.15 22.20
CA LEU A 867 8.25 17.91 20.96
C LEU A 867 8.93 18.63 19.78
N PRO A 868 8.96 18.03 18.58
CA PRO A 868 9.48 18.70 17.40
C PRO A 868 8.64 19.93 17.06
N SER A 869 9.24 20.96 16.49
CA SER A 869 8.49 22.05 15.88
C SER A 869 7.80 21.58 14.59
N HIS A 870 6.82 22.33 14.09
CA HIS A 870 6.16 22.05 12.81
C HIS A 870 7.20 21.87 11.70
N ALA A 871 8.17 22.78 11.56
CA ALA A 871 9.18 22.69 10.52
C ALA A 871 10.09 21.44 10.65
N GLU A 872 10.47 21.06 11.87
CA GLU A 872 11.29 19.86 12.11
C GLU A 872 10.54 18.57 11.80
N LEU A 873 9.28 18.46 12.22
CA LEU A 873 8.46 17.28 11.93
C LEU A 873 8.13 17.20 10.43
N ARG A 874 7.85 18.33 9.77
CA ARG A 874 7.65 18.39 8.31
C ARG A 874 8.91 17.94 7.58
N LYS A 875 10.10 18.28 8.07
CA LYS A 875 11.37 17.81 7.50
C LYS A 875 11.52 16.30 7.58
N LEU A 876 11.13 15.67 8.69
CA LEU A 876 11.09 14.20 8.80
C LEU A 876 10.11 13.61 7.79
N MET A 877 8.88 14.15 7.72
CA MET A 877 7.84 13.63 6.84
C MET A 877 8.12 13.87 5.34
N ASP A 878 8.93 14.88 4.99
CA ASP A 878 9.37 15.18 3.61
C ASP A 878 10.64 14.41 3.21
N ALA A 879 11.32 13.75 4.15
CA ALA A 879 12.54 13.03 3.85
C ALA A 879 12.25 11.81 2.96
N PRO A 880 13.08 11.56 1.92
CA PRO A 880 12.90 10.40 1.07
C PRO A 880 13.04 9.12 1.92
N PRO A 881 12.20 8.09 1.73
CA PRO A 881 12.21 6.90 2.57
C PRO A 881 13.59 6.23 2.66
N GLU A 882 14.43 6.34 1.62
CA GLU A 882 15.81 5.84 1.56
C GLU A 882 16.70 6.48 2.64
N ALA A 883 16.49 7.76 2.94
CA ALA A 883 17.22 8.48 3.99
C ALA A 883 16.75 8.12 5.41
N LEU A 884 15.64 7.37 5.50
CA LEU A 884 15.00 6.96 6.75
C LEU A 884 15.10 5.45 6.99
N VAL A 885 15.88 4.73 6.19
CA VAL A 885 16.24 3.33 6.49
C VAL A 885 17.39 3.32 7.49
N LEU A 886 17.21 2.61 8.60
CA LEU A 886 18.20 2.53 9.68
C LEU A 886 18.98 1.21 9.64
N ASP A 887 20.27 1.29 9.92
CA ASP A 887 21.09 0.12 10.25
C ASP A 887 20.98 -0.17 11.76
N LEU A 888 20.16 -1.17 12.09
CA LEU A 888 19.89 -1.58 13.47
C LEU A 888 21.07 -2.31 14.13
N SER A 889 22.17 -2.58 13.41
CA SER A 889 23.41 -3.09 13.99
C SER A 889 24.21 -2.02 14.74
N VAL A 890 23.85 -0.75 14.56
CA VAL A 890 24.45 0.39 15.27
C VAL A 890 23.70 0.62 16.59
N PRO A 891 24.37 0.53 17.76
CA PRO A 891 23.72 0.74 19.05
C PRO A 891 23.19 2.18 19.21
N PRO A 892 22.15 2.40 20.04
CA PRO A 892 21.61 3.73 20.30
C PRO A 892 22.71 4.64 20.86
N PHE A 893 22.74 5.89 20.41
CA PHE A 893 23.73 6.87 20.84
C PHE A 893 23.57 7.19 22.33
N ASP A 894 24.53 6.80 23.16
CA ASP A 894 24.51 7.02 24.61
C ASP A 894 25.06 8.42 24.95
N ARG A 895 24.29 9.22 25.70
CA ARG A 895 24.57 10.66 25.94
C ARG A 895 25.13 10.94 27.34
N ASP A 896 25.39 9.93 28.16
CA ASP A 896 25.89 10.11 29.53
C ASP A 896 27.37 9.72 29.68
N MET A 897 28.28 10.64 29.34
CA MET A 897 29.63 10.69 29.93
C MET A 897 30.15 12.12 29.93
N GLY A 898 29.67 12.91 30.91
CA GLY A 898 30.32 14.15 31.33
C GLY A 898 31.09 13.93 32.63
N LYS A 899 32.42 14.15 32.59
CA LYS A 899 33.43 14.25 33.67
C LYS A 899 34.38 13.05 33.83
N ALA A 900 35.61 13.19 33.32
CA ALA A 900 36.84 12.87 34.06
C ALA A 900 38.06 13.51 33.36
N GLU A 901 38.99 13.99 34.17
CA GLU A 901 40.21 14.74 33.85
C GLU A 901 41.36 13.85 33.31
N ALA A 902 42.46 14.51 32.95
CA ALA A 902 43.63 14.05 32.22
C ALA A 902 44.57 13.05 32.94
N GLU A 903 45.44 12.43 32.12
CA GLU A 903 46.66 11.65 32.40
C GLU A 903 46.44 10.21 32.91
N THR A 904 46.90 9.15 32.25
CA THR A 904 48.30 8.79 31.92
C THR A 904 48.32 7.59 30.94
N CYS A 905 49.39 7.47 30.14
CA CYS A 905 49.71 6.24 29.40
C CYS A 905 50.06 5.11 30.37
N ASP A 906 49.52 3.90 30.14
CA ASP A 906 50.34 2.69 29.88
C ASP A 906 49.48 1.42 29.71
N ILE A 907 49.79 0.69 28.62
CA ILE A 907 49.66 -0.77 28.41
C ILE A 907 48.26 -1.34 28.04
N ASP A 908 48.17 -1.79 26.77
CA ASP A 908 47.21 -2.74 26.17
C ASP A 908 47.46 -4.17 26.72
N PRO A 909 46.45 -5.06 26.93
CA PRO A 909 45.83 -5.79 25.81
C PRO A 909 44.31 -6.15 25.90
N SER A 910 43.65 -6.06 24.74
CA SER A 910 42.69 -7.01 24.13
C SER A 910 41.19 -7.07 24.54
N GLY A 911 40.30 -6.81 23.55
CA GLY A 911 39.12 -7.68 23.31
C GLY A 911 37.77 -7.06 22.91
N LYS A 912 37.47 -7.02 21.59
CA LYS A 912 36.17 -7.04 20.85
C LYS A 912 35.43 -5.70 20.64
N GLN A 913 35.57 -5.00 19.50
CA GLN A 913 35.06 -5.16 18.10
C GLN A 913 33.57 -4.81 17.88
N ALA A 914 33.35 -3.72 17.14
CA ALA A 914 32.10 -3.26 16.51
C ALA A 914 31.89 -3.92 15.11
N PRO A 915 30.67 -3.90 14.52
CA PRO A 915 30.39 -4.46 13.20
C PRO A 915 31.12 -3.67 12.08
N PRO A 916 31.47 -4.30 10.93
CA PRO A 916 32.48 -3.75 10.03
C PRO A 916 31.89 -2.75 9.03
N VAL A 917 32.37 -1.51 9.06
CA VAL A 917 32.57 -0.73 7.82
C VAL A 917 33.68 -1.47 7.07
N ARG A 918 33.35 -2.10 5.94
CA ARG A 918 34.35 -2.88 5.17
C ARG A 918 35.25 -1.91 4.39
N GLY A 919 36.49 -1.80 4.86
CA GLY A 919 37.55 -0.90 4.39
C GLY A 919 37.72 0.34 5.29
N SER A 920 38.95 0.73 5.59
CA SER A 920 39.24 1.92 6.38
C SER A 920 39.11 3.20 5.52
N ALA A 921 38.77 4.32 6.16
CA ALA A 921 38.77 5.61 5.47
C ALA A 921 40.20 5.99 5.04
N VAL A 922 40.39 6.43 3.78
CA VAL A 922 41.71 6.80 3.27
C VAL A 922 42.33 7.90 4.12
N ARG A 923 43.61 7.72 4.47
CA ARG A 923 44.43 8.78 5.07
C ARG A 923 44.67 9.89 4.05
N TYR A 924 44.12 11.08 4.33
CA TYR A 924 44.49 12.31 3.64
C TYR A 924 45.74 12.91 4.28
N VAL A 925 46.76 13.18 3.47
CA VAL A 925 48.04 13.76 3.92
C VAL A 925 47.93 15.29 3.91
N PRO A 926 48.05 15.97 5.07
CA PRO A 926 48.09 17.44 5.13
C PRO A 926 49.20 18.03 4.27
N ALA A 927 49.04 19.25 3.77
CA ALA A 927 49.98 19.86 2.82
C ALA A 927 51.43 19.92 3.36
N GLU A 928 51.57 20.12 4.67
CA GLU A 928 52.83 20.14 5.41
C GLU A 928 53.52 18.76 5.56
N GLU A 929 52.80 17.65 5.36
CA GLU A 929 53.32 16.27 5.44
C GLU A 929 53.57 15.64 4.06
N GLN A 930 53.26 16.36 2.97
CA GLN A 930 53.40 15.83 1.61
C GLN A 930 54.86 15.74 1.19
N SER A 931 55.28 14.58 0.68
CA SER A 931 56.65 14.39 0.20
C SER A 931 56.90 15.14 -1.12
N GLU A 932 58.07 15.76 -1.24
CA GLU A 932 58.48 16.46 -2.49
C GLU A 932 58.54 15.51 -3.69
N GLU A 933 58.85 14.23 -3.46
CA GLU A 933 58.86 13.20 -4.50
C GLU A 933 57.43 12.89 -5.00
N ASP A 934 56.47 12.70 -4.10
CA ASP A 934 55.07 12.45 -4.48
C ASP A 934 54.47 13.68 -5.17
N ILE A 935 54.79 14.90 -4.70
CA ILE A 935 54.37 16.16 -5.33
C ILE A 935 54.90 16.25 -6.77
N LYS A 936 56.16 15.91 -7.01
CA LYS A 936 56.77 15.93 -8.35
C LYS A 936 55.97 15.07 -9.33
N TRP A 937 55.60 13.86 -8.93
CA TRP A 937 54.86 12.94 -9.82
C TRP A 937 53.37 13.28 -9.93
N MET A 938 52.76 13.82 -8.87
CA MET A 938 51.40 14.37 -8.95
C MET A 938 51.30 15.54 -9.93
N ARG A 939 52.33 16.38 -10.07
CA ARG A 939 52.36 17.41 -11.11
C ARG A 939 52.32 16.83 -12.53
N GLU A 940 52.99 15.70 -12.78
CA GLU A 940 52.90 14.99 -14.07
C GLU A 940 51.49 14.43 -14.30
N ALA A 941 50.81 13.94 -13.25
CA ALA A 941 49.41 13.52 -13.35
C ALA A 941 48.46 14.70 -13.67
N LEU A 942 48.72 15.89 -13.11
CA LEU A 942 47.98 17.11 -13.46
C LEU A 942 48.19 17.52 -14.92
N VAL A 943 49.37 17.30 -15.51
CA VAL A 943 49.61 17.52 -16.95
C VAL A 943 48.72 16.60 -17.79
N MET A 944 48.62 15.31 -17.44
CA MET A 944 47.73 14.38 -18.14
C MET A 944 46.24 14.74 -17.97
N ALA A 945 45.85 15.24 -16.81
CA ALA A 945 44.49 15.74 -16.56
C ALA A 945 44.18 16.99 -17.40
N GLN A 946 45.17 17.87 -17.60
CA GLN A 946 45.04 19.02 -18.49
C GLN A 946 44.89 18.59 -19.95
N GLU A 947 45.63 17.58 -20.41
CA GLU A 947 45.42 17.00 -21.76
C GLU A 947 44.00 16.43 -21.92
N ALA A 948 43.43 15.81 -20.88
CA ALA A 948 42.04 15.34 -20.90
C ALA A 948 41.08 16.51 -20.98
N LEU A 949 41.30 17.57 -20.19
CA LEU A 949 40.49 18.77 -20.22
C LEU A 949 40.47 19.41 -21.61
N ASP A 950 41.65 19.56 -22.23
CA ASP A 950 41.81 20.17 -23.56
C ASP A 950 41.13 19.34 -24.66
N ALA A 951 41.00 18.02 -24.44
CA ALA A 951 40.27 17.09 -25.30
C ALA A 951 38.76 17.00 -25.00
N ASN A 952 38.22 17.85 -24.11
CA ASN A 952 36.83 17.79 -23.62
C ASN A 952 36.46 16.49 -22.90
N GLU A 953 37.41 15.86 -22.22
CA GLU A 953 37.21 14.71 -21.34
C GLU A 953 37.14 15.14 -19.88
N VAL A 954 36.54 14.30 -19.02
CA VAL A 954 36.63 14.51 -17.57
C VAL A 954 38.11 14.55 -17.19
N PRO A 955 38.62 15.63 -16.55
CA PRO A 955 40.05 15.89 -16.40
C PRO A 955 40.69 15.03 -15.30
N VAL A 956 40.80 13.74 -15.58
CA VAL A 956 41.50 12.75 -14.75
C VAL A 956 42.73 12.29 -15.51
N GLY A 957 43.89 12.42 -14.85
CA GLY A 957 45.18 12.01 -15.37
C GLY A 957 45.90 11.13 -14.36
N GLY A 958 46.63 10.13 -14.86
CA GLY A 958 47.33 9.13 -14.06
C GLY A 958 48.74 8.87 -14.58
N VAL A 959 49.69 8.66 -13.67
CA VAL A 959 51.10 8.35 -13.97
C VAL A 959 51.56 7.20 -13.10
N PHE A 960 52.10 6.16 -13.74
CA PHE A 960 52.67 4.99 -13.06
C PHE A 960 54.20 5.15 -12.98
N VAL A 961 54.74 5.14 -11.78
CA VAL A 961 56.18 5.34 -11.50
C VAL A 961 56.75 4.11 -10.84
N ARG A 962 57.83 3.58 -11.41
CA ARG A 962 58.57 2.42 -10.88
C ARG A 962 60.04 2.80 -10.78
N LYS A 963 60.65 2.60 -9.61
CA LYS A 963 62.08 2.92 -9.34
C LYS A 963 62.48 4.35 -9.74
N GLY A 964 61.57 5.32 -9.54
CA GLY A 964 61.81 6.73 -9.84
C GLY A 964 61.67 7.12 -11.33
N GLU A 965 61.22 6.19 -12.19
CA GLU A 965 60.98 6.44 -13.61
C GLU A 965 59.51 6.24 -13.97
N VAL A 966 58.98 7.08 -14.87
CA VAL A 966 57.60 6.94 -15.37
C VAL A 966 57.56 5.81 -16.39
N ILE A 967 56.80 4.76 -16.08
CA ILE A 967 56.62 3.60 -16.96
C ILE A 967 55.37 3.68 -17.83
N ALA A 968 54.37 4.46 -17.41
CA ALA A 968 53.19 4.77 -18.22
C ALA A 968 52.51 6.05 -17.77
N ARG A 969 51.80 6.68 -18.71
CA ARG A 969 50.92 7.81 -18.49
C ARG A 969 49.56 7.47 -19.10
N GLY A 970 48.49 7.91 -18.45
CA GLY A 970 47.12 7.72 -18.94
C GLY A 970 46.25 8.93 -18.63
N ARG A 971 45.21 9.12 -19.44
CA ARG A 971 44.17 10.12 -19.22
C ARG A 971 42.81 9.56 -19.59
N ASN A 972 41.74 10.14 -19.04
CA ASN A 972 40.40 9.75 -19.47
C ASN A 972 40.21 10.01 -20.97
N ARG A 973 39.67 9.00 -21.67
CA ARG A 973 39.33 9.00 -23.11
C ARG A 973 37.97 8.35 -23.38
N THR A 974 37.07 8.43 -22.39
CA THR A 974 35.76 7.76 -22.43
C THR A 974 34.87 8.24 -23.56
N ASN A 975 34.86 9.54 -23.84
CA ASN A 975 34.08 10.14 -24.91
C ASN A 975 34.79 10.01 -26.26
N GLU A 976 36.11 10.22 -26.29
CA GLU A 976 36.99 10.14 -27.46
C GLU A 976 36.93 8.74 -28.10
N LEU A 977 36.95 7.68 -27.28
CA LEU A 977 36.92 6.29 -27.74
C LEU A 977 35.53 5.64 -27.67
N MET A 978 34.51 6.38 -27.23
CA MET A 978 33.15 5.86 -26.97
C MET A 978 33.15 4.57 -26.16
N ASN A 979 34.04 4.49 -25.17
CA ASN A 979 34.24 3.31 -24.36
C ASN A 979 34.34 3.73 -22.89
N ALA A 980 33.31 3.37 -22.12
CA ALA A 980 33.18 3.72 -20.72
C ALA A 980 34.31 3.18 -19.82
N THR A 981 35.10 2.19 -20.27
CA THR A 981 36.22 1.65 -19.50
C THR A 981 37.53 2.44 -19.68
N ARG A 982 37.58 3.42 -20.58
CA ARG A 982 38.82 4.15 -20.93
C ARG A 982 39.12 5.28 -19.94
N HIS A 983 39.29 4.88 -18.68
CA HIS A 983 39.79 5.73 -17.61
C HIS A 983 41.32 5.78 -17.61
N ALA A 984 41.88 6.83 -17.02
CA ALA A 984 43.33 7.06 -16.96
C ALA A 984 44.12 5.86 -16.41
N GLU A 985 43.58 5.17 -15.40
CA GLU A 985 44.23 4.01 -14.78
C GLU A 985 44.26 2.82 -15.73
N LEU A 986 43.13 2.49 -16.36
CA LEU A 986 43.01 1.34 -17.25
C LEU A 986 43.77 1.53 -18.57
N GLU A 987 43.84 2.77 -19.10
CA GLU A 987 44.67 3.08 -20.27
C GLU A 987 46.16 2.81 -20.00
N ALA A 988 46.66 3.27 -18.85
CA ALA A 988 48.04 3.08 -18.47
C ALA A 988 48.37 1.61 -18.14
N ILE A 989 47.43 0.87 -17.53
CA ILE A 989 47.56 -0.58 -17.28
C ILE A 989 47.73 -1.33 -18.61
N ASP A 990 46.86 -1.07 -19.59
CA ASP A 990 46.95 -1.70 -20.91
C ASP A 990 48.31 -1.40 -21.58
N HIS A 991 48.80 -0.17 -21.46
CA HIS A 991 50.12 0.20 -21.97
C HIS A 991 51.23 -0.61 -21.29
N ILE A 992 51.25 -0.65 -19.96
CA ILE A 992 52.26 -1.39 -19.18
C ILE A 992 52.27 -2.87 -19.58
N LEU A 993 51.10 -3.50 -19.66
CA LEU A 993 50.99 -4.90 -20.05
C LEU A 993 51.46 -5.15 -21.50
N SER A 994 51.31 -4.17 -22.40
CA SER A 994 51.79 -4.29 -23.78
C SER A 994 53.31 -4.21 -23.92
N VAL A 995 53.99 -3.41 -23.07
CA VAL A 995 55.43 -3.17 -23.15
C VAL A 995 56.25 -3.99 -22.14
N MET A 996 55.60 -4.44 -21.07
CA MET A 996 56.15 -5.25 -19.98
C MET A 996 55.18 -6.40 -19.63
N PRO A 997 54.90 -7.32 -20.56
CA PRO A 997 54.01 -8.44 -20.29
C PRO A 997 54.63 -9.38 -19.24
N PRO A 998 53.87 -9.76 -18.19
CA PRO A 998 54.29 -10.78 -17.24
C PRO A 998 54.53 -12.13 -17.95
N SER A 999 55.53 -12.88 -17.51
CA SER A 999 55.84 -14.20 -18.10
C SER A 999 54.88 -15.31 -17.65
N ALA A 1000 54.14 -15.10 -16.55
CA ALA A 1000 53.11 -16.01 -16.05
C ALA A 1000 51.86 -16.04 -16.96
N PRO A 1001 51.48 -17.21 -17.53
CA PRO A 1001 50.32 -17.32 -18.42
C PRO A 1001 48.96 -17.15 -17.70
N ASP A 1002 48.95 -17.24 -16.37
CA ASP A 1002 47.78 -17.09 -15.50
C ASP A 1002 47.72 -15.73 -14.79
N PHE A 1003 48.54 -14.75 -15.20
CA PHE A 1003 48.63 -13.43 -14.56
C PHE A 1003 47.27 -12.72 -14.39
N ALA A 1004 46.34 -12.89 -15.35
CA ALA A 1004 45.02 -12.27 -15.30
C ALA A 1004 44.13 -12.78 -14.15
N VAL A 1005 44.45 -13.94 -13.57
CA VAL A 1005 43.71 -14.57 -12.46
C VAL A 1005 44.56 -14.79 -11.21
N ALA A 1006 45.88 -14.79 -11.34
CA ALA A 1006 46.84 -14.93 -10.25
C ALA A 1006 48.04 -13.99 -10.47
N PRO A 1007 47.92 -12.67 -10.20
CA PRO A 1007 48.95 -11.66 -10.47
C PRO A 1007 50.26 -11.83 -9.65
N HIS A 1008 50.29 -12.82 -8.75
CA HIS A 1008 51.40 -13.16 -7.87
C HIS A 1008 51.98 -14.57 -8.12
N SER A 1009 51.51 -15.30 -9.13
CA SER A 1009 51.96 -16.68 -9.44
C SER A 1009 53.34 -16.74 -10.11
N GLY A 1010 53.81 -15.64 -10.71
CA GLY A 1010 55.07 -15.56 -11.44
C GLY A 1010 56.32 -15.42 -10.55
N PRO A 1011 57.54 -15.52 -11.13
CA PRO A 1011 58.80 -15.29 -10.43
C PRO A 1011 58.88 -13.93 -9.74
N GLU A 1012 59.69 -13.82 -8.69
CA GLU A 1012 59.90 -12.54 -8.00
C GLU A 1012 60.42 -11.46 -8.97
N GLY A 1013 59.66 -10.37 -9.11
CA GLY A 1013 59.95 -9.28 -10.06
C GLY A 1013 59.20 -9.35 -11.40
N ASP A 1014 58.45 -10.42 -11.67
CA ASP A 1014 57.69 -10.63 -12.93
C ASP A 1014 56.45 -9.74 -13.05
N ASN A 1015 55.79 -9.40 -11.93
CA ASN A 1015 54.67 -8.45 -11.92
C ASN A 1015 55.19 -6.99 -11.95
N PRO A 1016 54.95 -6.23 -13.04
CA PRO A 1016 55.45 -4.85 -13.15
C PRO A 1016 54.73 -3.86 -12.22
N PHE A 1017 53.58 -4.20 -11.65
CA PHE A 1017 52.77 -3.31 -10.81
C PHE A 1017 53.12 -3.37 -9.32
N LYS A 1018 53.72 -4.48 -8.86
CA LYS A 1018 54.02 -4.72 -7.43
C LYS A 1018 54.88 -3.63 -6.78
N ASP A 1019 55.88 -3.12 -7.51
CA ASP A 1019 56.80 -2.07 -7.03
C ASP A 1019 56.49 -0.70 -7.66
N THR A 1020 55.26 -0.50 -8.12
CA THR A 1020 54.84 0.69 -8.87
C THR A 1020 53.88 1.52 -8.03
N THR A 1021 54.10 2.84 -8.05
CA THR A 1021 53.17 3.82 -7.46
C THR A 1021 52.37 4.50 -8.57
N LEU A 1022 51.05 4.50 -8.44
CA LEU A 1022 50.14 5.29 -9.27
C LEU A 1022 49.92 6.66 -8.62
N TYR A 1023 50.17 7.72 -9.37
CA TYR A 1023 49.79 9.10 -9.05
C TYR A 1023 48.61 9.51 -9.92
N VAL A 1024 47.46 9.84 -9.33
CA VAL A 1024 46.23 10.14 -10.07
C VAL A 1024 45.51 11.36 -9.53
N THR A 1025 45.01 12.24 -10.39
CA THR A 1025 44.45 13.52 -9.94
C THR A 1025 43.17 13.36 -9.12
N ILE A 1026 42.33 12.38 -9.46
CA ILE A 1026 41.09 12.03 -8.77
C ILE A 1026 41.18 10.57 -8.31
N GLU A 1027 40.66 10.29 -7.12
CA GLU A 1027 40.60 8.93 -6.57
C GLU A 1027 40.03 7.93 -7.58
N PRO A 1028 40.69 6.76 -7.76
CA PRO A 1028 40.20 5.71 -8.63
C PRO A 1028 38.76 5.33 -8.30
N CYS A 1029 37.91 5.18 -9.32
CA CYS A 1029 36.56 4.70 -9.08
C CYS A 1029 36.56 3.22 -8.65
N ILE A 1030 35.44 2.71 -8.15
CA ILE A 1030 35.24 1.31 -7.75
C ILE A 1030 35.78 0.30 -8.80
N MET A 1031 35.54 0.55 -10.09
CA MET A 1031 36.07 -0.27 -11.18
C MET A 1031 37.61 -0.23 -11.26
N CYS A 1032 38.20 0.97 -11.27
CA CYS A 1032 39.65 1.13 -11.35
C CYS A 1032 40.33 0.61 -10.07
N GLY A 1033 39.76 0.87 -8.89
CA GLY A 1033 40.25 0.39 -7.60
C GLY A 1033 40.23 -1.13 -7.52
N ALA A 1034 39.18 -1.78 -8.02
CA ALA A 1034 39.12 -3.25 -8.14
C ALA A 1034 40.17 -3.79 -9.11
N ALA A 1035 40.33 -3.16 -10.28
CA ALA A 1035 41.34 -3.58 -11.27
C ALA A 1035 42.78 -3.43 -10.72
N LEU A 1036 43.08 -2.31 -10.07
CA LEU A 1036 44.37 -2.05 -9.42
C LEU A 1036 44.69 -3.09 -8.34
N ARG A 1037 43.69 -3.52 -7.57
CA ARG A 1037 43.83 -4.60 -6.59
C ARG A 1037 44.09 -5.94 -7.26
N GLN A 1038 43.35 -6.25 -8.33
CA GLN A 1038 43.49 -7.51 -9.07
C GLN A 1038 44.81 -7.65 -9.81
N ILE A 1039 45.46 -6.55 -10.22
CA ILE A 1039 46.79 -6.60 -10.84
C ILE A 1039 47.93 -6.53 -9.80
N GLY A 1040 47.60 -6.28 -8.54
CA GLY A 1040 48.57 -6.18 -7.43
C GLY A 1040 49.44 -4.94 -7.48
N ILE A 1041 48.84 -3.74 -7.62
CA ILE A 1041 49.56 -2.47 -7.52
C ILE A 1041 50.24 -2.31 -6.14
N GLY A 1042 51.40 -1.66 -6.09
CA GLY A 1042 52.10 -1.39 -4.83
C GLY A 1042 51.46 -0.27 -4.00
N ARG A 1043 51.28 0.91 -4.61
CA ARG A 1043 50.80 2.13 -3.92
C ARG A 1043 50.00 3.03 -4.84
N VAL A 1044 48.99 3.71 -4.30
CA VAL A 1044 48.18 4.73 -4.99
C VAL A 1044 48.23 6.03 -4.22
N VAL A 1045 48.56 7.12 -4.91
CA VAL A 1045 48.56 8.48 -4.41
C VAL A 1045 47.56 9.26 -5.25
N PHE A 1046 46.59 9.92 -4.61
CA PHE A 1046 45.60 10.71 -5.33
C PHE A 1046 45.38 12.12 -4.77
N GLY A 1047 44.92 13.02 -5.65
CA GLY A 1047 44.71 14.41 -5.29
C GLY A 1047 43.39 14.66 -4.55
N ALA A 1048 42.27 14.51 -5.24
CA ALA A 1048 40.94 14.73 -4.68
C ALA A 1048 40.13 13.43 -4.62
N GLY A 1049 39.35 13.26 -3.55
CA GLY A 1049 38.42 12.15 -3.41
C GLY A 1049 37.35 12.14 -4.50
N ASN A 1050 36.87 10.94 -4.82
CA ASN A 1050 35.79 10.73 -5.76
C ASN A 1050 34.49 10.45 -4.98
N GLU A 1051 33.78 11.53 -4.64
CA GLU A 1051 32.58 11.50 -3.77
C GLU A 1051 31.40 10.70 -4.35
N ARG A 1052 31.43 10.33 -5.65
CA ARG A 1052 30.34 9.59 -6.31
C ARG A 1052 30.66 8.13 -6.57
N PHE A 1053 31.91 7.84 -6.91
CA PHE A 1053 32.31 6.51 -7.38
C PHE A 1053 33.61 5.99 -6.77
N GLY A 1054 34.17 6.64 -5.74
CA GLY A 1054 35.50 6.35 -5.18
C GLY A 1054 35.65 4.93 -4.63
N GLY A 1055 36.64 4.20 -5.14
CA GLY A 1055 36.93 2.82 -4.79
C GLY A 1055 38.04 2.65 -3.76
N ASN A 1056 38.65 3.75 -3.30
CA ASN A 1056 39.74 3.68 -2.32
C ASN A 1056 39.28 4.16 -0.94
N GLY A 1057 38.09 4.72 -0.76
CA GLY A 1057 37.51 4.96 0.56
C GLY A 1057 36.64 6.20 0.68
N SER A 1058 36.43 6.98 -0.40
CA SER A 1058 35.38 8.02 -0.39
C SER A 1058 33.97 7.46 -0.54
N VAL A 1059 33.81 6.28 -1.16
CA VAL A 1059 32.52 5.56 -1.26
C VAL A 1059 32.66 4.11 -0.79
N LEU A 1060 33.65 3.37 -1.30
CA LEU A 1060 34.01 2.02 -0.84
C LEU A 1060 35.53 1.90 -0.66
N GLY A 1061 35.99 1.23 0.40
CA GLY A 1061 37.41 1.00 0.68
C GLY A 1061 37.95 -0.28 0.04
N LEU A 1062 37.90 -0.43 -1.28
CA LEU A 1062 38.33 -1.67 -1.93
C LEU A 1062 39.83 -1.92 -1.84
N HIS A 1063 40.64 -0.89 -1.61
CA HIS A 1063 42.09 -1.02 -1.49
C HIS A 1063 42.55 -1.83 -0.25
N ASP A 1064 41.75 -1.89 0.81
CA ASP A 1064 42.11 -2.50 2.10
C ASP A 1064 41.01 -3.41 2.69
N ASP A 1065 39.94 -3.71 1.95
CA ASP A 1065 38.90 -4.65 2.38
C ASP A 1065 39.43 -6.09 2.47
N ASP A 1066 39.63 -6.60 3.67
CA ASP A 1066 40.09 -7.98 3.93
C ASP A 1066 39.10 -9.07 3.46
N ALA A 1067 37.83 -8.73 3.17
CA ALA A 1067 36.85 -9.69 2.64
C ALA A 1067 37.18 -10.15 1.21
N ILE A 1068 38.02 -9.41 0.48
CA ILE A 1068 38.49 -9.78 -0.85
C ILE A 1068 39.75 -10.65 -0.71
N VAL A 1069 39.54 -11.91 -0.32
CA VAL A 1069 40.61 -12.88 0.00
C VAL A 1069 41.45 -13.26 -1.24
N SER A 1070 40.89 -13.12 -2.43
CA SER A 1070 41.54 -13.50 -3.69
C SER A 1070 42.65 -12.55 -4.16
N SER A 1071 42.74 -11.34 -3.59
CA SER A 1071 43.71 -10.33 -4.01
C SER A 1071 44.16 -9.47 -2.81
N PRO A 1072 45.47 -9.40 -2.51
CA PRO A 1072 45.99 -8.55 -1.43
C PRO A 1072 45.61 -7.08 -1.60
N GLY A 1073 45.42 -6.36 -0.49
CA GLY A 1073 45.22 -4.91 -0.50
C GLY A 1073 46.49 -4.14 -0.90
N TYR A 1074 46.34 -2.83 -1.13
CA TYR A 1074 47.43 -1.92 -1.49
C TYR A 1074 47.36 -0.61 -0.72
N GLU A 1075 48.50 0.07 -0.57
CA GLU A 1075 48.56 1.36 0.12
C GLU A 1075 47.86 2.44 -0.72
N SER A 1076 46.94 3.20 -0.12
CA SER A 1076 46.30 4.34 -0.77
C SER A 1076 46.36 5.58 0.13
N VAL A 1077 46.79 6.71 -0.42
CA VAL A 1077 46.83 8.00 0.28
C VAL A 1077 46.27 9.13 -0.58
N GLY A 1078 45.48 10.01 0.03
CA GLY A 1078 44.81 11.13 -0.64
C GLY A 1078 45.37 12.49 -0.24
N GLY A 1079 44.99 13.54 -0.96
CA GLY A 1079 45.23 14.94 -0.56
C GLY A 1079 46.37 15.65 -1.29
N TYR A 1080 47.12 14.96 -2.14
CA TYR A 1080 48.27 15.55 -2.83
C TYR A 1080 47.87 16.51 -3.94
N LEU A 1081 48.25 17.79 -3.83
CA LEU A 1081 47.81 18.84 -4.78
C LEU A 1081 46.28 18.87 -4.96
N ARG A 1082 45.53 18.56 -3.89
CA ARG A 1082 44.06 18.43 -3.88
C ARG A 1082 43.34 19.61 -4.51
N ASP A 1083 43.78 20.82 -4.18
CA ASP A 1083 43.12 22.04 -4.62
C ASP A 1083 43.22 22.22 -6.15
N GLU A 1084 44.38 21.88 -6.71
CA GLU A 1084 44.66 21.93 -8.15
C GLU A 1084 43.81 20.89 -8.91
N ALA A 1085 43.69 19.68 -8.36
CA ALA A 1085 42.84 18.62 -8.90
C ALA A 1085 41.34 19.00 -8.88
N ILE A 1086 40.85 19.57 -7.78
CA ILE A 1086 39.46 20.06 -7.65
C ILE A 1086 39.18 21.19 -8.65
N MET A 1087 40.12 22.11 -8.83
CA MET A 1087 39.98 23.22 -9.77
C MET A 1087 39.85 22.73 -11.21
N MET A 1088 40.58 21.69 -11.62
CA MET A 1088 40.44 21.11 -12.96
C MET A 1088 39.05 20.51 -13.19
N LEU A 1089 38.54 19.69 -12.27
CA LEU A 1089 37.17 19.16 -12.36
C LEU A 1089 36.12 20.28 -12.44
N ARG A 1090 36.26 21.34 -11.63
CA ARG A 1090 35.32 22.47 -11.64
C ARG A 1090 35.36 23.23 -12.97
N ARG A 1091 36.53 23.42 -13.58
CA ARG A 1091 36.65 24.02 -14.93
C ARG A 1091 35.88 23.19 -15.97
N PHE A 1092 35.99 21.86 -15.93
CA PHE A 1092 35.25 20.96 -16.82
C PHE A 1092 33.72 20.99 -16.60
N TYR A 1093 33.23 21.04 -15.37
CA TYR A 1093 31.77 21.02 -15.14
C TYR A 1093 31.07 22.34 -15.46
N VAL A 1094 31.84 23.42 -15.63
CA VAL A 1094 31.37 24.72 -16.12
C VAL A 1094 31.35 24.78 -17.65
N THR A 1095 32.15 23.97 -18.35
CA THR A 1095 32.11 23.85 -19.82
C THR A 1095 30.87 23.07 -20.28
N GLU A 1096 30.40 23.40 -21.49
CA GLU A 1096 29.25 22.75 -22.12
C GLU A 1096 29.69 21.46 -22.82
N ASN A 1097 29.00 20.35 -22.55
CA ASN A 1097 29.22 19.12 -23.32
C ASN A 1097 28.41 19.22 -24.61
N THR A 1098 29.09 19.56 -25.71
CA THR A 1098 28.47 19.68 -27.04
C THR A 1098 28.06 18.34 -27.65
N ASN A 1099 28.54 17.21 -27.10
CA ASN A 1099 28.25 15.85 -27.58
C ASN A 1099 26.99 15.24 -26.94
N ALA A 1100 26.32 15.95 -26.02
CA ALA A 1100 25.06 15.48 -25.44
C ALA A 1100 23.90 15.59 -26.47
N PRO A 1101 22.93 14.65 -26.49
CA PRO A 1101 21.80 14.65 -27.46
C PRO A 1101 20.99 15.96 -27.49
N LYS A 1102 20.99 16.70 -26.37
CA LYS A 1102 20.49 18.07 -26.25
C LYS A 1102 21.47 18.86 -25.37
N PRO A 1103 22.43 19.60 -25.93
CA PRO A 1103 23.39 20.36 -25.14
C PRO A 1103 22.65 21.45 -24.34
N GLN A 1104 22.74 21.40 -23.01
CA GLN A 1104 22.18 22.44 -22.14
C GLN A 1104 23.15 23.64 -22.11
N ASN A 1105 22.64 24.84 -22.39
CA ASN A 1105 23.41 26.09 -22.31
C ASN A 1105 23.78 26.38 -20.83
N LYS A 1106 25.08 26.34 -20.51
CA LYS A 1106 25.65 26.55 -19.16
C LYS A 1106 26.35 27.90 -19.02
N SER A 1107 26.21 28.84 -19.96
CA SER A 1107 26.82 30.18 -19.96
C SER A 1107 26.66 31.03 -18.69
N ARG A 1108 25.76 30.65 -17.75
CA ARG A 1108 25.53 31.34 -16.46
C ARG A 1108 26.22 30.68 -15.25
N ARG A 1109 26.98 29.58 -15.41
CA ARG A 1109 27.69 28.94 -14.28
C ARG A 1109 28.99 29.69 -13.97
N VAL A 1110 29.08 30.27 -12.78
CA VAL A 1110 30.31 30.88 -12.26
C VAL A 1110 31.19 29.80 -11.65
N LEU A 1111 32.48 29.78 -12.03
CA LEU A 1111 33.48 28.89 -11.44
C LEU A 1111 33.69 29.26 -9.96
N LYS A 1112 33.26 28.40 -9.04
CA LYS A 1112 33.53 28.58 -7.61
C LYS A 1112 35.02 28.28 -7.35
N THR A 1113 35.77 29.23 -6.80
CA THR A 1113 37.19 29.09 -6.47
C THR A 1113 37.45 28.60 -5.04
N GLU A 1114 36.46 28.65 -4.15
CA GLU A 1114 36.60 28.26 -2.74
C GLU A 1114 36.59 26.73 -2.56
N ILE A 1115 37.59 26.18 -1.86
CA ILE A 1115 37.74 24.74 -1.62
C ILE A 1115 37.70 24.49 -0.11
N HIS A 1116 36.74 23.66 0.34
CA HIS A 1116 36.60 23.29 1.75
C HIS A 1116 37.59 22.19 2.16
N PRO A 1117 37.93 22.08 3.47
CA PRO A 1117 38.75 20.99 4.02
C PRO A 1117 38.22 19.58 3.65
N PRO A 1118 39.08 18.53 3.67
CA PRO A 1118 38.65 17.15 3.42
C PRO A 1118 37.53 16.73 4.39
N GLY A 1119 36.48 16.08 3.88
CA GLY A 1119 35.33 15.61 4.68
C GLY A 1119 34.11 16.54 4.71
N ILE A 1120 34.17 17.72 4.09
CA ILE A 1120 33.03 18.61 3.86
C ILE A 1120 32.63 18.49 2.38
N SER A 1121 31.40 18.02 2.12
CA SER A 1121 30.86 17.86 0.76
C SER A 1121 31.08 19.11 -0.10
N MET A 1122 31.54 18.91 -1.34
CA MET A 1122 31.64 19.96 -2.37
C MET A 1122 30.28 20.59 -2.77
N HIS A 1123 29.19 20.11 -2.18
CA HIS A 1123 27.85 20.69 -2.25
C HIS A 1123 27.38 21.17 -0.88
N GLY A 1124 28.08 22.16 -0.32
CA GLY A 1124 27.64 22.91 0.85
C GLY A 1124 26.73 24.11 0.52
N PRO A 1125 25.93 24.60 1.49
CA PRO A 1125 24.83 25.55 1.30
C PRO A 1125 25.34 26.95 0.95
N GLY A 1126 24.59 27.69 0.13
CA GLY A 1126 24.94 29.06 -0.24
C GLY A 1126 25.02 29.97 0.99
N THR A 1127 26.18 30.61 1.18
CA THR A 1127 26.37 31.71 2.13
C THR A 1127 25.82 33.00 1.53
N SER A 1128 24.92 33.63 2.28
CA SER A 1128 24.35 34.96 2.04
C SER A 1128 25.32 36.06 2.48
N GLY A 1129 25.28 37.19 1.77
CA GLY A 1129 25.98 38.42 2.18
C GLY A 1129 25.91 39.55 1.15
N LEU A 1130 24.85 40.36 1.27
CA LEU A 1130 24.78 41.83 1.04
C LEU A 1130 25.19 42.39 -0.34
N ASP A 1131 24.22 42.87 -1.12
CA ASP A 1131 23.94 44.31 -1.27
C ASP A 1131 22.82 44.59 -2.28
N SER A 1132 22.21 45.76 -2.09
CA SER A 1132 20.95 46.31 -2.58
C SER A 1132 20.82 46.53 -4.09
N GLU A 1133 19.58 46.36 -4.58
CA GLU A 1133 18.76 47.32 -5.39
C GLU A 1133 17.94 46.66 -6.52
N SER A 1134 16.62 46.87 -6.39
CA SER A 1134 15.54 46.90 -7.38
C SER A 1134 15.71 46.16 -8.73
N ALA A 1135 14.97 45.07 -8.93
CA ALA A 1135 14.53 44.66 -10.26
C ALA A 1135 13.20 43.89 -10.24
N VAL A 1136 12.33 44.30 -11.15
CA VAL A 1136 10.96 43.88 -11.38
C VAL A 1136 10.85 42.38 -11.74
N ASN A 1137 9.82 41.76 -11.16
CA ASN A 1137 9.44 40.35 -11.29
C ASN A 1137 9.19 39.87 -12.74
N THR A 1138 9.72 38.70 -13.07
CA THR A 1138 9.04 37.72 -13.95
C THR A 1138 9.46 36.30 -13.52
N PRO A 1139 8.52 35.38 -13.18
CA PRO A 1139 8.87 34.11 -12.59
C PRO A 1139 9.20 33.07 -13.68
N ARG A 1140 10.38 32.44 -13.60
CA ARG A 1140 10.65 31.16 -14.29
C ARG A 1140 10.72 30.04 -13.26
N ARG A 1141 9.74 29.14 -13.35
CA ARG A 1141 9.57 27.87 -12.63
C ARG A 1141 10.90 27.12 -12.48
N ARG A 1142 11.30 26.82 -11.25
CA ARG A 1142 12.25 25.74 -10.92
C ARG A 1142 11.44 24.50 -10.57
N GLY A 1143 11.75 23.39 -11.25
CA GLY A 1143 11.17 22.08 -10.99
C GLY A 1143 11.66 21.51 -9.66
N SER A 1144 10.72 21.35 -8.74
CA SER A 1144 10.71 20.25 -7.77
C SER A 1144 9.97 19.10 -8.45
N GLN A 1145 10.61 17.95 -8.63
CA GLN A 1145 9.93 16.72 -9.06
C GLN A 1145 9.84 15.81 -7.84
N ASN A 1146 8.72 15.94 -7.12
CA ASN A 1146 8.12 14.88 -6.32
C ASN A 1146 6.65 14.83 -6.78
N PRO A 1147 6.24 13.89 -7.65
CA PRO A 1147 4.92 13.91 -8.26
C PRO A 1147 3.87 13.11 -7.47
N SER A 1148 3.77 13.30 -6.15
CA SER A 1148 2.60 12.83 -5.39
C SER A 1148 2.13 13.93 -4.43
N GLN A 1149 1.48 14.95 -4.98
CA GLN A 1149 0.72 15.91 -4.18
C GLN A 1149 -0.57 15.22 -3.72
N GLY A 1150 -0.73 14.98 -2.40
CA GLY A 1150 -2.04 14.94 -1.77
C GLY A 1150 -2.64 13.59 -1.30
N GLN A 1151 -1.93 12.46 -1.34
CA GLN A 1151 -2.46 11.19 -0.80
C GLN A 1151 -1.46 10.41 0.06
N ALA A 1152 -1.98 9.73 1.08
CA ALA A 1152 -1.19 8.93 2.01
C ALA A 1152 -0.65 7.66 1.32
N ALA A 1153 0.46 7.11 1.84
CA ALA A 1153 1.01 5.89 1.27
C ALA A 1153 -0.01 4.72 1.34
N PRO A 1154 0.00 3.79 0.37
CA PRO A 1154 -0.86 2.61 0.39
C PRO A 1154 -0.64 1.67 1.58
N SER A 1155 0.41 1.85 2.38
CA SER A 1155 0.66 1.13 3.63
C SER A 1155 0.23 1.93 4.88
N ALA A 1156 -0.11 3.21 4.74
CA ALA A 1156 -0.47 4.06 5.86
C ALA A 1156 -1.79 3.61 6.52
N ASN A 1157 -1.83 3.69 7.85
CA ASN A 1157 -3.04 3.45 8.64
C ASN A 1157 -3.88 4.73 8.73
N VAL A 1158 -4.61 5.04 7.65
CA VAL A 1158 -5.55 6.16 7.50
C VAL A 1158 -6.79 5.66 6.76
N GLY A 1159 -7.85 6.48 6.62
CA GLY A 1159 -9.00 6.13 5.79
C GLY A 1159 -9.80 4.91 6.28
N PHE A 1160 -9.83 4.66 7.59
CA PHE A 1160 -10.55 3.53 8.21
C PHE A 1160 -10.05 2.14 7.78
N ARG A 1161 -8.80 2.03 7.32
CA ARG A 1161 -8.17 0.72 7.06
C ARG A 1161 -8.18 -0.15 8.31
N ASN A 1162 -7.83 0.45 9.44
CA ASN A 1162 -8.14 -0.08 10.76
C ASN A 1162 -8.96 0.96 11.53
N TRP A 1163 -9.82 0.49 12.43
CA TRP A 1163 -10.60 1.34 13.34
C TRP A 1163 -9.85 1.58 14.67
N HIS A 1164 -8.52 1.47 14.64
CA HIS A 1164 -7.64 1.60 15.79
C HIS A 1164 -6.20 1.90 15.31
N PRO A 1165 -5.33 2.42 16.19
CA PRO A 1165 -3.91 2.48 15.92
C PRO A 1165 -3.31 1.09 15.67
N VAL A 1166 -2.22 1.05 14.91
CA VAL A 1166 -1.39 -0.15 14.72
C VAL A 1166 0.06 0.20 15.07
N PRO A 1167 0.96 -0.77 15.30
CA PRO A 1167 2.36 -0.47 15.51
C PRO A 1167 2.93 0.39 14.37
N ALA A 1168 3.70 1.41 14.72
CA ALA A 1168 4.39 2.24 13.73
C ALA A 1168 5.52 1.45 13.07
N ALA A 1169 5.79 1.72 11.79
CA ALA A 1169 6.79 0.99 11.01
C ALA A 1169 7.79 1.95 10.36
N LEU A 1170 9.07 1.57 10.40
CA LEU A 1170 10.12 2.24 9.63
C LEU A 1170 10.07 1.82 8.15
N PRO A 1171 10.60 2.66 7.23
CA PRO A 1171 10.84 2.23 5.86
C PRO A 1171 11.72 0.98 5.81
N ARG A 1172 11.40 0.05 4.91
CA ARG A 1172 12.10 -1.23 4.76
C ARG A 1172 12.13 -1.69 3.30
N TYR A 1173 13.07 -2.56 2.96
CA TYR A 1173 13.07 -3.24 1.67
C TYR A 1173 12.21 -4.51 1.72
N ASP A 1174 11.41 -4.73 0.67
CA ASP A 1174 10.68 -5.98 0.43
C ASP A 1174 11.63 -7.08 -0.09
N SER A 1175 11.13 -8.32 -0.26
CA SER A 1175 11.93 -9.49 -0.67
C SER A 1175 12.64 -9.34 -2.03
N ASP A 1176 12.12 -8.48 -2.90
CA ASP A 1176 12.65 -8.19 -4.22
C ASP A 1176 13.54 -6.94 -4.27
N GLY A 1177 13.74 -6.26 -3.13
CA GLY A 1177 14.51 -5.03 -3.03
C GLY A 1177 13.71 -3.74 -3.26
N THR A 1178 12.38 -3.83 -3.41
CA THR A 1178 11.51 -2.65 -3.48
C THR A 1178 11.44 -1.93 -2.14
N LEU A 1179 11.58 -0.61 -2.12
CA LEU A 1179 11.48 0.17 -0.89
C LEU A 1179 10.02 0.44 -0.51
N LEU A 1180 9.64 -0.02 0.69
CA LEU A 1180 8.33 0.22 1.29
C LEU A 1180 8.42 1.41 2.26
N PRO A 1181 7.57 2.44 2.12
CA PRO A 1181 7.56 3.57 3.04
C PRO A 1181 7.02 3.16 4.42
N GLY A 1182 7.58 3.78 5.46
CA GLY A 1182 7.10 3.63 6.84
C GLY A 1182 5.81 4.42 7.11
N HIS A 1183 5.23 4.22 8.30
CA HIS A 1183 4.05 4.96 8.77
C HIS A 1183 4.07 5.11 10.30
N ASN A 1184 3.36 6.10 10.81
CA ASN A 1184 3.35 6.46 12.24
C ASN A 1184 2.31 5.69 13.10
N GLY A 1185 1.69 4.66 12.53
CA GLY A 1185 0.68 3.84 13.21
C GLY A 1185 -0.75 4.41 13.21
N GLY A 1186 -0.98 5.59 12.60
CA GLY A 1186 -2.32 6.18 12.43
C GLY A 1186 -2.70 7.14 13.55
N VAL A 1187 -1.84 8.15 13.82
CA VAL A 1187 -2.10 9.25 14.75
C VAL A 1187 -1.70 10.60 14.15
N TRP A 1188 -2.40 11.66 14.54
CA TRP A 1188 -1.86 13.02 14.38
C TRP A 1188 -0.62 13.19 15.25
N GLU A 1189 0.39 13.92 14.80
CA GLU A 1189 1.60 14.12 15.59
C GLU A 1189 1.67 15.56 16.14
N TRP A 1190 1.75 15.66 17.47
CA TRP A 1190 1.86 16.93 18.17
C TRP A 1190 3.20 17.61 17.92
N THR A 1191 3.15 18.93 17.75
CA THR A 1191 4.34 19.78 17.64
C THR A 1191 4.47 20.70 18.85
N SER A 1192 5.66 21.27 19.05
CA SER A 1192 5.89 22.37 20.00
C SER A 1192 5.51 23.74 19.45
N THR A 1193 4.96 23.82 18.23
CA THR A 1193 4.62 25.09 17.57
C THR A 1193 3.20 25.54 17.97
N PRO A 1194 3.05 26.69 18.65
CA PRO A 1194 1.74 27.27 18.92
C PRO A 1194 1.02 27.65 17.62
N PHE A 1195 -0.30 27.49 17.58
CA PHE A 1195 -1.13 27.91 16.46
C PHE A 1195 -1.43 29.41 16.59
N MET A 1196 -0.73 30.22 15.80
CA MET A 1196 -0.75 31.68 15.88
C MET A 1196 -0.77 32.30 14.48
N ALA A 1197 -1.19 33.57 14.39
CA ALA A 1197 -1.03 34.35 13.17
C ALA A 1197 0.45 34.44 12.76
N TYR A 1198 0.70 34.39 11.46
CA TYR A 1198 2.03 34.50 10.86
C TYR A 1198 2.05 35.56 9.75
N GLU A 1199 3.25 35.98 9.35
CA GLU A 1199 3.41 37.02 8.33
C GLU A 1199 2.71 36.62 7.02
N GLY A 1200 1.85 37.52 6.53
CA GLY A 1200 1.10 37.30 5.30
C GLY A 1200 -0.21 36.51 5.45
N PHE A 1201 -0.53 35.97 6.64
CA PHE A 1201 -1.82 35.30 6.88
C PHE A 1201 -3.00 36.22 6.55
N ARG A 1202 -4.02 35.65 5.91
CA ARG A 1202 -5.30 36.30 5.60
C ARG A 1202 -6.44 35.36 5.96
N PRO A 1203 -7.47 35.81 6.69
CA PRO A 1203 -8.62 34.96 6.98
C PRO A 1203 -9.38 34.62 5.70
N SER A 1204 -9.98 33.43 5.66
CA SER A 1204 -10.75 32.97 4.50
C SER A 1204 -11.87 33.95 4.15
N ALA A 1205 -12.04 34.26 2.87
CA ALA A 1205 -13.18 35.05 2.39
C ALA A 1205 -14.50 34.27 2.44
N LEU A 1206 -14.46 32.93 2.36
CA LEU A 1206 -15.63 32.06 2.45
C LEU A 1206 -16.00 31.69 3.90
N TYR A 1207 -15.00 31.54 4.77
CA TYR A 1207 -15.20 31.20 6.18
C TYR A 1207 -14.22 31.96 7.11
N PRO A 1208 -14.43 33.28 7.33
CA PRO A 1208 -13.43 34.14 7.97
C PRO A 1208 -12.97 33.74 9.38
N GLY A 1209 -13.81 33.04 10.14
CA GLY A 1209 -13.53 32.62 11.51
C GLY A 1209 -12.90 31.23 11.65
N TYR A 1210 -12.55 30.55 10.56
CA TYR A 1210 -12.03 29.17 10.62
C TYR A 1210 -10.74 29.10 11.45
N SER A 1211 -9.71 29.87 11.11
CA SER A 1211 -8.43 29.84 11.84
C SER A 1211 -8.25 30.95 12.87
N SER A 1212 -8.68 32.18 12.55
CA SER A 1212 -8.36 33.36 13.36
C SER A 1212 -8.94 33.30 14.78
N ASP A 1213 -10.07 32.62 14.96
CA ASP A 1213 -10.74 32.47 16.25
C ASP A 1213 -9.92 31.62 17.24
N PHE A 1214 -8.92 30.88 16.75
CA PHE A 1214 -8.09 29.95 17.54
C PHE A 1214 -6.63 30.44 17.72
N PHE A 1215 -6.31 31.66 17.31
CA PHE A 1215 -5.00 32.30 17.59
C PHE A 1215 -4.93 32.85 19.02
N ASP A 1216 -5.21 32.00 19.99
CA ASP A 1216 -5.37 32.35 21.40
C ASP A 1216 -4.16 31.98 22.27
N GLY A 1217 -3.13 31.38 21.68
CA GLY A 1217 -1.93 30.89 22.37
C GLY A 1217 -2.13 29.60 23.18
N LYS A 1218 -3.32 29.00 23.15
CA LYS A 1218 -3.64 27.73 23.83
C LYS A 1218 -3.58 26.54 22.86
N HIS A 1219 -3.83 26.81 21.58
CA HIS A 1219 -3.78 25.83 20.50
C HIS A 1219 -2.35 25.57 20.03
N SER A 1220 -2.05 24.31 19.72
CA SER A 1220 -0.79 23.90 19.08
C SER A 1220 -1.08 23.21 17.75
N VAL A 1221 -0.13 23.33 16.83
CA VAL A 1221 -0.18 22.67 15.52
C VAL A 1221 0.01 21.16 15.70
N VAL A 1222 -0.83 20.39 15.01
CA VAL A 1222 -0.64 18.96 14.77
C VAL A 1222 -0.65 18.68 13.26
N ILE A 1223 0.20 17.76 12.81
CA ILE A 1223 0.32 17.40 11.39
C ILE A 1223 0.34 15.89 11.19
N GLY A 1224 0.02 15.43 9.98
CA GLY A 1224 -0.12 14.00 9.64
C GLY A 1224 -1.59 13.61 9.48
N GLY A 1225 -1.98 12.49 10.07
CA GLY A 1225 -3.37 12.01 10.06
C GLY A 1225 -3.53 10.76 10.93
N SER A 1226 -4.73 10.57 11.48
CA SER A 1226 -5.07 9.37 12.25
C SER A 1226 -5.66 8.27 11.37
N PHE A 1227 -5.88 7.09 11.97
CA PHE A 1227 -6.58 5.98 11.31
C PHE A 1227 -7.97 6.34 10.79
N ALA A 1228 -8.61 7.38 11.34
CA ALA A 1228 -9.92 7.87 10.93
C ALA A 1228 -9.87 9.08 9.96
N THR A 1229 -8.68 9.62 9.67
CA THR A 1229 -8.52 10.75 8.76
C THR A 1229 -8.60 10.29 7.31
N ALA A 1230 -9.36 10.99 6.46
CA ALA A 1230 -9.44 10.67 5.04
C ALA A 1230 -8.05 10.81 4.36
N PRO A 1231 -7.68 9.91 3.42
CA PRO A 1231 -6.32 9.87 2.84
C PRO A 1231 -5.94 11.15 2.09
N THR A 1232 -6.91 11.84 1.50
CA THR A 1232 -6.77 13.13 0.79
C THR A 1232 -6.45 14.30 1.72
N ILE A 1233 -6.66 14.13 3.03
CA ILE A 1233 -6.29 15.08 4.09
C ILE A 1233 -4.93 14.67 4.65
N ALA A 1234 -4.81 13.41 5.09
CA ALA A 1234 -3.62 12.89 5.74
C ALA A 1234 -2.36 12.93 4.85
N GLY A 1235 -2.53 12.79 3.54
CA GLY A 1235 -1.45 12.87 2.56
C GLY A 1235 -1.14 14.27 2.04
N ARG A 1236 -1.95 15.29 2.38
CA ARG A 1236 -1.75 16.65 1.89
C ARG A 1236 -0.68 17.35 2.74
N ARG A 1237 0.44 17.67 2.09
CA ARG A 1237 1.63 18.24 2.73
C ARG A 1237 1.36 19.56 3.45
N THR A 1238 0.40 20.34 2.97
CA THR A 1238 0.09 21.69 3.46
C THR A 1238 -0.90 21.70 4.63
N VAL A 1239 -1.66 20.63 4.86
CA VAL A 1239 -2.73 20.60 5.86
C VAL A 1239 -2.14 20.81 7.26
N VAL A 1240 -2.71 21.79 7.94
CA VAL A 1240 -2.42 22.11 9.34
C VAL A 1240 -3.69 21.95 10.13
N ASN A 1241 -3.70 20.98 11.04
CA ASN A 1241 -4.75 20.84 12.03
C ASN A 1241 -4.26 21.39 13.38
N TYR A 1242 -5.17 21.70 14.29
CA TYR A 1242 -4.86 22.38 15.54
C TYR A 1242 -5.85 22.01 16.64
N TYR A 1243 -5.32 21.86 17.84
CA TYR A 1243 -6.10 21.55 19.03
C TYR A 1243 -5.51 22.27 20.23
N GLN A 1244 -6.34 22.54 21.25
CA GLN A 1244 -5.81 23.00 22.54
C GLN A 1244 -4.80 21.98 23.06
N THR A 1245 -3.63 22.45 23.46
CA THR A 1245 -2.49 21.59 23.84
C THR A 1245 -2.83 20.64 24.99
N ALA A 1246 -3.79 21.02 25.84
CA ALA A 1246 -4.27 20.23 26.97
C ALA A 1246 -5.41 19.26 26.62
N TYR A 1247 -5.95 19.30 25.41
CA TYR A 1247 -7.12 18.51 25.03
C TYR A 1247 -6.74 17.02 24.88
N PRO A 1248 -7.30 16.10 25.69
CA PRO A 1248 -6.75 14.75 25.86
C PRO A 1248 -7.39 13.69 24.96
N TYR A 1249 -8.45 14.02 24.23
CA TYR A 1249 -9.29 13.03 23.56
C TYR A 1249 -8.93 12.76 22.10
N ILE A 1250 -8.15 13.64 21.47
CA ILE A 1250 -7.84 13.50 20.05
C ILE A 1250 -7.04 12.23 19.77
N PHE A 1251 -7.08 11.77 18.53
CA PHE A 1251 -6.22 10.68 18.05
C PHE A 1251 -4.79 11.19 17.77
N GLY A 1252 -4.17 11.80 18.78
CA GLY A 1252 -2.87 12.46 18.70
C GLY A 1252 -1.78 11.74 19.49
N GLY A 1253 -0.65 11.47 18.84
CA GLY A 1253 0.59 10.99 19.43
C GLY A 1253 1.74 11.98 19.21
N GLY A 1254 2.99 11.54 19.40
CA GLY A 1254 4.14 12.43 19.20
C GLY A 1254 5.48 11.74 19.22
N ARG A 1255 6.52 12.52 18.93
CA ARG A 1255 7.93 12.12 18.91
C ARG A 1255 8.74 13.03 19.82
N VAL A 1256 9.93 12.57 20.20
CA VAL A 1256 10.90 13.37 20.92
C VAL A 1256 11.95 13.89 19.93
N ALA A 1257 12.25 15.18 20.01
CA ALA A 1257 13.33 15.83 19.31
C ALA A 1257 14.35 16.39 20.32
N TRP A 1258 15.61 16.40 19.90
CA TRP A 1258 16.72 16.95 20.67
C TRP A 1258 17.49 17.95 19.82
N ASP A 1259 17.72 19.13 20.40
CA ASP A 1259 18.60 20.14 19.84
C ASP A 1259 20.05 19.63 19.81
N LYS A 1260 20.76 19.92 18.71
CA LYS A 1260 22.15 19.51 18.49
C LYS A 1260 23.12 20.64 18.83
#